data_AF-A0A970YTS0-F1
#
_entry.id   AF-A0A970YTS0-F1
#
_cell.length_a   1.000
_cell.length_b   1.000
_cell.length_c   1.000
_cell.angle_alpha   90.00
_cell.angle_beta   90.00
_cell.angle_gamma   90.00
#
_symmetry.space_group_name_H-M   'P 1'
#
loop_
_entity.id
_entity.type
_entity.pdbx_description
1 polymer ?
#
loop_
_entity_poly.entity_id
_entity_poly.type
_entity_poly.pdbx_seq_one_letter_code
_entity_poly.pdbx_strand_id
1 'polypeptide(L)'
;MIRTKPFSRLLVVFLVLALTFTMSVPAFGESENLPDGNITVVENLELTEPEGAIEDLLDGPEVTSGSIEIKRVEVLNGGEQQALWRNAERWNISRYTVYKGNDPVLGGEDHDPDRYYTTARMVNMQDPRTFFLEITIPKGDYTGIGDEAGQFNPENVTFTYSPNGWNPIIGTTTAGTDNLPNARTGATDARIEGEFIIIDASVSFDGIGRQTRAEINRPYLPYYDNGRPSASIWGRIGEWPLSVLYEGNEIASMQLRTALSDSHQRWAEMDAWAQDYIDTYGPQGGTEYGDKGRYLMVESMGKSAEGRDIWAVVISDSKASVDYHLNTTVPLMNTDPALMQSQLQDESFNHRGVLMFNAIHGNEVQANGLLPDIRDRLMNEDTVTFGVRDKEATQRVLPTSNTNSGGTRLGDGVGRSDQITTVELDVDEFLDEYIVVLLLWSNPDGNERPQRTNIFGQDPNRDGGIFAFPETRATVRCLTKWDPIYFAEFHDDVSTFQIDGCTPPTEASLEADLIDNYMVKLLDAVGYGALGNSFTNFSIPTRDMVSDWDAGALLYSASIAMMNGSLGSTWEFPMNNQDAIDSGLSGIFNLMKYMSDERDGLYDNKLEYKVRGVENIDAKDKVDPLLTSVHWLLEEVRDQVIFEMNTAVQQARPRPKDADGNELSFFPEYWILPVDTSLQFSPSGVVEALAAIQELGGVEIERTTEPVLVDGVTYPAGTYVIDMHQGRRSWAHSVLYPGFDSNIYGSALYDGNTVTSWPAQKGFNAICSWKTDAFKGKTEKVDLVKQVVLPGNGEFVIYKNAGHDAVRLTNRLLNAGKDAWMVTNYIPGAALGDIVAKRADVLEMAGPEINPIWGPLALSVFGIDGGNTPPDSSVATKLVKPVIATARPSGNVLRFAYDSLEFTDNFGGTSASGPGAVYVGTSATSSSANLPQFLYNINASNLSSANALGANAVSAKSGLSGQSEMLGKADWCASSSVAANFGLFDKLFAFNATKYQDPRSDVKVLAAFTDEDDIYLSGRKGANNASQLKGAIMAVSGIRAESGT
;
A
#
# COMPACT_ATOMS: atom_id res chain seq x y z
N MET A 1 -31.94 -53.30 -25.10
CA MET A 1 -32.30 -52.53 -26.31
C MET A 1 -32.39 -51.04 -25.97
N ILE A 2 -31.43 -50.25 -26.50
CA ILE A 2 -31.60 -48.92 -27.14
C ILE A 2 -32.05 -47.76 -26.22
N ARG A 3 -31.39 -46.60 -26.07
CA ARG A 3 -30.18 -45.87 -26.56
C ARG A 3 -30.04 -44.69 -25.55
N THR A 4 -28.90 -44.33 -24.95
CA THR A 4 -27.79 -43.52 -25.50
C THR A 4 -26.68 -43.28 -24.42
N LYS A 5 -25.40 -43.24 -24.84
CA LYS A 5 -24.23 -42.63 -24.13
C LYS A 5 -24.25 -41.09 -24.31
N PRO A 6 -23.31 -40.27 -23.76
CA PRO A 6 -22.70 -40.18 -22.42
C PRO A 6 -22.89 -38.76 -21.80
N PHE A 7 -22.87 -38.59 -20.48
CA PHE A 7 -22.76 -37.25 -19.85
C PHE A 7 -21.59 -37.21 -18.86
N SER A 8 -20.40 -37.17 -19.45
CA SER A 8 -19.19 -36.59 -18.87
C SER A 8 -19.33 -35.07 -18.86
N ARG A 9 -19.20 -34.39 -17.72
CA ARG A 9 -18.82 -32.96 -17.56
C ARG A 9 -19.06 -32.51 -16.10
N LEU A 10 -18.03 -32.55 -15.27
CA LEU A 10 -17.82 -31.56 -14.20
C LEU A 10 -16.44 -31.83 -13.60
N LEU A 11 -15.47 -30.94 -13.84
CA LEU A 11 -14.24 -30.86 -13.07
C LEU A 11 -13.71 -29.45 -13.29
N VAL A 12 -13.93 -28.61 -12.29
CA VAL A 12 -13.44 -27.23 -12.24
C VAL A 12 -12.40 -27.16 -11.14
N VAL A 13 -11.26 -26.57 -11.47
CA VAL A 13 -10.08 -26.38 -10.62
C VAL A 13 -10.46 -25.48 -9.44
N PHE A 14 -10.84 -26.10 -8.31
CA PHE A 14 -11.31 -25.38 -7.11
C PHE A 14 -10.44 -25.60 -5.86
N LEU A 15 -9.42 -26.44 -5.93
CA LEU A 15 -8.69 -26.88 -4.73
C LEU A 15 -7.37 -26.11 -4.50
N VAL A 16 -6.85 -25.42 -5.52
CA VAL A 16 -5.77 -24.42 -5.35
C VAL A 16 -6.32 -23.15 -4.65
N LEU A 17 -7.61 -22.87 -4.76
CA LEU A 17 -8.21 -21.63 -4.25
C LEU A 17 -8.40 -21.54 -2.73
N ALA A 18 -8.45 -22.67 -2.02
CA ALA A 18 -8.75 -22.66 -0.59
C ALA A 18 -7.65 -23.29 0.28
N LEU A 19 -6.56 -23.73 -0.35
CA LEU A 19 -5.39 -24.27 0.34
C LEU A 19 -4.10 -23.52 0.07
N THR A 20 -4.09 -22.69 -0.98
CA THR A 20 -2.94 -21.83 -1.33
C THR A 20 -3.16 -20.35 -0.99
N PHE A 21 -4.35 -19.94 -0.54
CA PHE A 21 -4.64 -18.54 -0.13
C PHE A 21 -5.46 -18.43 1.15
N THR A 22 -4.78 -18.67 2.27
CA THR A 22 -4.75 -17.87 3.50
C THR A 22 -3.89 -16.61 3.42
N MET A 23 -4.16 -15.61 2.57
CA MET A 23 -3.33 -14.38 2.55
C MET A 23 -4.11 -13.19 3.12
N SER A 24 -3.55 -12.67 4.21
CA SER A 24 -3.74 -11.35 4.83
C SER A 24 -5.19 -10.89 5.03
N VAL A 25 -5.78 -11.24 6.17
CA VAL A 25 -6.97 -10.54 6.69
C VAL A 25 -6.74 -10.16 8.15
N PRO A 26 -6.31 -8.93 8.46
CA PRO A 26 -6.61 -8.37 9.77
C PRO A 26 -8.11 -8.06 9.81
N ALA A 27 -8.78 -8.62 10.81
CA ALA A 27 -10.20 -8.46 11.04
C ALA A 27 -10.52 -7.14 11.78
N PHE A 28 -11.25 -6.27 11.07
CA PHE A 28 -12.39 -5.46 11.52
C PHE A 28 -12.24 -4.53 12.74
N GLY A 29 -12.26 -3.22 12.46
CA GLY A 29 -13.15 -2.29 13.15
C GLY A 29 -14.43 -2.13 12.31
N GLU A 30 -15.59 -2.39 12.89
CA GLU A 30 -16.90 -2.16 12.26
C GLU A 30 -17.05 -0.67 11.92
N SER A 31 -17.50 -0.34 10.70
CA SER A 31 -18.08 0.97 10.43
C SER A 31 -19.44 0.82 9.77
N GLU A 32 -20.38 1.54 10.36
CA GLU A 32 -21.83 1.47 10.21
C GLU A 32 -22.35 1.83 8.80
N ASN A 33 -23.43 1.16 8.43
CA ASN A 33 -24.55 1.64 7.60
C ASN A 33 -24.22 2.44 6.32
N LEU A 34 -24.03 1.73 5.21
CA LEU A 34 -24.34 2.25 3.87
C LEU A 34 -25.86 2.17 3.64
N PRO A 35 -26.56 3.25 3.27
CA PRO A 35 -27.94 3.16 2.83
C PRO A 35 -28.00 2.56 1.43
N ASP A 36 -28.80 1.50 1.28
CA ASP A 36 -29.17 0.92 -0.01
C ASP A 36 -29.80 1.99 -0.92
N GLY A 37 -29.16 2.23 -2.07
CA GLY A 37 -29.64 3.14 -3.11
C GLY A 37 -29.64 2.45 -4.47
N ASN A 38 -30.83 2.03 -4.91
CA ASN A 38 -31.10 1.42 -6.22
C ASN A 38 -30.44 2.18 -7.39
N ILE A 39 -29.43 1.58 -8.01
CA ILE A 39 -28.98 1.98 -9.35
C ILE A 39 -29.90 1.31 -10.36
N THR A 40 -30.78 2.11 -10.97
CA THR A 40 -31.54 1.67 -12.14
C THR A 40 -30.68 1.97 -13.35
N VAL A 41 -30.19 0.93 -14.01
CA VAL A 41 -29.53 1.02 -15.32
C VAL A 41 -30.59 1.43 -16.33
N VAL A 42 -30.42 2.59 -16.97
CA VAL A 42 -31.14 2.95 -18.20
C VAL A 42 -30.12 2.87 -19.32
N GLU A 43 -30.15 1.77 -20.06
CA GLU A 43 -29.46 1.61 -21.34
C GLU A 43 -30.21 2.38 -22.45
N ASN A 44 -29.43 3.01 -23.32
CA ASN A 44 -29.72 3.32 -24.72
C ASN A 44 -30.95 4.18 -25.04
N LEU A 45 -30.70 5.46 -25.31
CA LEU A 45 -31.48 6.24 -26.27
C LEU A 45 -30.54 6.79 -27.34
N GLU A 46 -30.71 6.27 -28.55
CA GLU A 46 -30.09 6.72 -29.79
C GLU A 46 -30.33 8.23 -29.98
N LEU A 47 -29.24 8.98 -30.19
CA LEU A 47 -29.29 10.35 -30.67
C LEU A 47 -29.57 10.34 -32.17
N THR A 48 -30.83 10.48 -32.56
CA THR A 48 -31.21 10.95 -33.90
C THR A 48 -31.04 12.46 -33.96
N GLU A 49 -30.17 12.92 -34.86
CA GLU A 49 -30.07 14.33 -35.24
C GLU A 49 -31.37 14.84 -35.89
N PRO A 50 -31.82 16.06 -35.59
CA PRO A 50 -32.63 16.83 -36.50
C PRO A 50 -31.76 17.86 -37.24
N GLU A 51 -31.57 17.64 -38.53
CA GLU A 51 -31.29 18.72 -39.47
C GLU A 51 -32.45 19.72 -39.46
N GLY A 52 -32.16 21.02 -39.34
CA GLY A 52 -33.05 22.07 -39.83
C GLY A 52 -33.22 23.29 -38.92
N ALA A 53 -32.55 24.36 -39.35
CA ALA A 53 -32.89 25.78 -39.17
C ALA A 53 -32.66 26.42 -37.79
N ILE A 54 -31.42 26.89 -37.58
CA ILE A 54 -31.16 28.22 -36.99
C ILE A 54 -29.98 28.84 -37.78
N GLU A 55 -30.26 29.41 -38.94
CA GLU A 55 -29.55 30.60 -39.41
C GLU A 55 -30.40 31.79 -38.96
N ASP A 56 -29.75 32.89 -38.58
CA ASP A 56 -30.28 34.12 -37.95
C ASP A 56 -30.41 34.11 -36.42
N LEU A 57 -29.26 34.19 -35.74
CA LEU A 57 -29.03 35.03 -34.54
C LEU A 57 -27.53 35.00 -34.16
N LEU A 58 -26.67 35.39 -35.11
CA LEU A 58 -25.26 35.68 -34.87
C LEU A 58 -25.00 37.12 -35.31
N ASP A 59 -25.42 38.06 -34.48
CA ASP A 59 -24.88 39.43 -34.43
C ASP A 59 -25.26 40.01 -33.05
N GLY A 60 -24.58 39.51 -32.02
CA GLY A 60 -24.42 40.18 -30.74
C GLY A 60 -23.02 40.78 -30.67
N PRO A 61 -22.83 41.95 -30.03
CA PRO A 61 -21.52 42.60 -29.99
C PRO A 61 -20.51 41.73 -29.24
N GLU A 62 -19.28 41.63 -29.76
CA GLU A 62 -18.15 41.08 -29.03
C GLU A 62 -17.95 41.87 -27.72
N VAL A 63 -18.34 41.28 -26.59
CA VAL A 63 -17.93 41.75 -25.27
C VAL A 63 -16.54 41.17 -25.02
N THR A 64 -15.52 42.03 -24.98
CA THR A 64 -14.22 41.70 -24.39
C THR A 64 -14.48 41.22 -22.96
N SER A 65 -14.24 39.94 -22.68
CA SER A 65 -14.56 39.28 -21.41
C SER A 65 -13.94 40.03 -20.21
N GLY A 66 -14.73 40.28 -19.17
CA GLY A 66 -14.21 40.86 -17.93
C GLY A 66 -13.24 39.93 -17.20
N SER A 67 -12.44 40.50 -16.29
CA SER A 67 -11.45 39.78 -15.49
C SER A 67 -11.77 39.86 -13.99
N ILE A 68 -11.35 38.85 -13.23
CA ILE A 68 -11.48 38.80 -11.76
C ILE A 68 -10.08 38.71 -11.15
N GLU A 69 -9.77 39.58 -10.18
CA GLU A 69 -8.53 39.54 -9.39
C GLU A 69 -8.85 39.31 -7.91
N ILE A 70 -8.20 38.35 -7.26
CA ILE A 70 -8.28 38.18 -5.80
C ILE A 70 -7.29 39.15 -5.13
N LYS A 71 -7.81 40.23 -4.54
CA LYS A 71 -6.98 41.23 -3.85
C LYS A 71 -6.41 40.69 -2.54
N ARG A 72 -7.24 40.01 -1.75
CA ARG A 72 -6.86 39.46 -0.45
C ARG A 72 -7.80 38.34 0.00
N VAL A 73 -7.31 37.51 0.90
CA VAL A 73 -8.08 36.41 1.51
C VAL A 73 -7.98 36.55 3.02
N GLU A 74 -9.10 36.87 3.66
CA GLU A 74 -9.22 36.99 5.12
C GLU A 74 -9.47 35.62 5.75
N VAL A 75 -8.70 35.32 6.79
CA VAL A 75 -8.90 34.14 7.65
C VAL A 75 -9.91 34.51 8.73
N LEU A 76 -11.04 33.80 8.79
CA LEU A 76 -12.16 34.20 9.64
C LEU A 76 -12.02 33.73 11.09
N ASN A 77 -11.32 32.61 11.34
CA ASN A 77 -11.18 32.02 12.67
C ASN A 77 -9.72 31.64 12.95
N GLY A 78 -9.25 31.85 14.18
CA GLY A 78 -7.94 31.36 14.64
C GLY A 78 -6.71 31.97 13.96
N GLY A 79 -6.86 33.05 13.18
CA GLY A 79 -5.76 33.70 12.46
C GLY A 79 -4.59 34.14 13.35
N GLU A 80 -4.86 34.55 14.60
CA GLU A 80 -3.80 34.87 15.59
C GLU A 80 -2.90 33.67 15.87
N GLN A 81 -3.47 32.47 16.00
CA GLN A 81 -2.71 31.25 16.26
C GLN A 81 -2.02 30.75 15.00
N GLN A 82 -2.70 30.76 13.86
CA GLN A 82 -2.10 30.38 12.57
C GLN A 82 -0.91 31.29 12.24
N ALA A 83 -0.99 32.59 12.50
CA ALA A 83 0.10 33.53 12.30
C ALA A 83 1.31 33.30 13.24
N LEU A 84 1.19 32.53 14.33
CA LEU A 84 2.38 32.17 15.12
C LEU A 84 3.28 31.15 14.39
N TRP A 85 2.67 30.31 13.56
CA TRP A 85 3.26 29.12 12.96
C TRP A 85 3.45 29.23 11.45
N ARG A 86 2.67 30.09 10.79
CA ARG A 86 2.67 30.31 9.34
C ARG A 86 3.09 31.72 8.96
N ASN A 87 3.91 32.38 9.76
CA ASN A 87 4.41 33.74 9.49
C ASN A 87 5.69 33.72 8.65
N ALA A 88 5.72 34.49 7.56
CA ALA A 88 6.83 34.51 6.61
C ALA A 88 8.08 35.18 7.19
N GLU A 89 7.95 36.27 7.96
CA GLU A 89 9.09 36.94 8.59
C GLU A 89 9.79 36.03 9.59
N ARG A 90 9.03 35.21 10.32
CA ARG A 90 9.54 34.32 11.37
C ARG A 90 10.10 33.01 10.84
N TRP A 91 9.45 32.42 9.84
CA TRP A 91 9.71 31.05 9.40
C TRP A 91 10.21 30.94 7.95
N ASN A 92 10.45 32.07 7.28
CA ASN A 92 10.86 32.14 5.87
C ASN A 92 9.96 31.33 4.92
N ILE A 93 8.67 31.22 5.26
CA ILE A 93 7.72 30.40 4.50
C ILE A 93 7.33 31.15 3.24
N SER A 94 7.68 30.58 2.08
CA SER A 94 7.38 31.15 0.76
C SER A 94 5.91 31.01 0.35
N ARG A 95 5.15 30.12 1.00
CA ARG A 95 3.80 29.73 0.56
C ARG A 95 2.78 29.58 1.69
N TYR A 96 1.55 29.99 1.43
CA TYR A 96 0.41 29.88 2.34
C TYR A 96 0.64 30.52 3.72
N THR A 97 1.40 31.61 3.75
CA THR A 97 1.62 32.44 4.93
C THR A 97 0.31 32.97 5.50
N VAL A 98 0.21 33.06 6.82
CA VAL A 98 -0.83 33.80 7.54
C VAL A 98 -0.19 34.98 8.26
N TYR A 99 -0.75 36.17 8.05
CA TYR A 99 -0.19 37.43 8.54
C TYR A 99 -1.30 38.36 9.07
N LYS A 100 -0.92 39.28 9.95
CA LYS A 100 -1.82 40.32 10.45
C LYS A 100 -1.95 41.43 9.43
N GLY A 101 -3.09 42.10 9.33
CA GLY A 101 -3.34 43.10 8.28
C GLY A 101 -2.32 44.25 8.20
N ASN A 102 -1.62 44.55 9.30
CA ASN A 102 -0.58 45.57 9.36
C ASN A 102 0.86 45.04 9.12
N ASP A 103 1.02 43.84 8.58
CA ASP A 103 2.31 43.25 8.25
C ASP A 103 3.07 44.13 7.23
N PRO A 104 4.29 44.58 7.51
CA PRO A 104 5.00 45.56 6.68
C PRO A 104 5.53 44.98 5.36
N VAL A 105 5.52 43.64 5.20
CA VAL A 105 6.02 42.93 4.02
C VAL A 105 4.86 42.43 3.15
N LEU A 106 3.82 41.88 3.76
CA LEU A 106 2.70 41.21 3.09
C LEU A 106 1.36 41.98 3.19
N GLY A 107 1.25 42.95 4.08
CA GLY A 107 0.04 43.75 4.31
C GLY A 107 0.07 45.08 3.56
N GLY A 108 -0.59 45.12 2.39
CA GLY A 108 -0.80 46.32 1.58
C GLY A 108 -1.63 47.38 2.33
N GLU A 109 -1.49 48.65 1.92
CA GLU A 109 -2.01 49.86 2.60
C GLU A 109 -3.53 49.85 2.93
N ASP A 110 -4.30 48.86 2.44
CA ASP A 110 -5.77 48.75 2.51
C ASP A 110 -6.30 47.56 3.34
N HIS A 111 -5.46 46.90 4.14
CA HIS A 111 -5.88 45.80 5.02
C HIS A 111 -6.34 46.31 6.40
N ASP A 112 -7.34 45.64 7.00
CA ASP A 112 -7.76 45.95 8.37
C ASP A 112 -6.67 45.47 9.35
N PRO A 113 -6.03 46.39 10.11
CA PRO A 113 -4.91 46.04 10.97
C PRO A 113 -5.28 45.08 12.11
N ASP A 114 -6.56 44.92 12.44
CA ASP A 114 -7.03 44.04 13.50
C ASP A 114 -7.43 42.64 12.99
N ARG A 115 -7.30 42.37 11.69
CA ARG A 115 -7.66 41.10 11.05
C ARG A 115 -6.45 40.31 10.56
N TYR A 116 -6.70 39.07 10.16
CA TYR A 116 -5.69 38.14 9.65
C TYR A 116 -6.00 37.75 8.22
N TYR A 117 -4.94 37.62 7.42
CA TYR A 117 -5.01 37.32 6.00
C TYR A 117 -4.05 36.19 5.66
N THR A 118 -4.30 35.52 4.53
CA THR A 118 -3.42 34.47 4.02
C THR A 118 -2.97 34.75 2.59
N THR A 119 -1.81 34.24 2.21
CA THR A 119 -1.34 34.20 0.81
C THR A 119 -1.95 33.03 0.03
N ALA A 120 -2.62 32.08 0.69
CA ALA A 120 -3.38 31.03 0.00
C ALA A 120 -4.54 31.64 -0.81
N ARG A 121 -4.71 31.17 -2.06
CA ARG A 121 -5.72 31.66 -3.02
C ARG A 121 -6.75 30.59 -3.40
N MET A 122 -6.84 29.53 -2.62
CA MET A 122 -7.77 28.42 -2.79
C MET A 122 -8.72 28.29 -1.61
N VAL A 123 -9.89 27.73 -1.86
CA VAL A 123 -10.88 27.39 -0.84
C VAL A 123 -10.36 26.20 -0.05
N ASN A 124 -10.03 26.43 1.21
CA ASN A 124 -9.69 25.40 2.16
C ASN A 124 -10.97 24.93 2.86
N MET A 125 -11.34 23.67 2.68
CA MET A 125 -12.59 23.14 3.21
C MET A 125 -12.61 22.97 4.74
N GLN A 126 -11.44 23.05 5.39
CA GLN A 126 -11.29 22.98 6.85
C GLN A 126 -11.11 24.36 7.49
N ASP A 127 -10.76 25.38 6.70
CA ASP A 127 -10.46 26.74 7.19
C ASP A 127 -11.38 27.80 6.56
N PRO A 128 -12.33 28.37 7.31
CA PRO A 128 -13.27 29.37 6.80
C PRO A 128 -12.57 30.67 6.35
N ARG A 129 -12.87 31.13 5.14
CA ARG A 129 -12.18 32.28 4.51
C ARG A 129 -13.11 33.19 3.72
N THR A 130 -12.73 34.46 3.62
CA THR A 130 -13.38 35.43 2.71
C THR A 130 -12.40 35.92 1.66
N PHE A 131 -12.77 35.76 0.40
CA PHE A 131 -12.06 36.27 -0.76
C PHE A 131 -12.60 37.64 -1.10
N PHE A 132 -11.73 38.65 -1.16
CA PHE A 132 -12.06 39.98 -1.66
C PHE A 132 -11.58 40.10 -3.09
N LEU A 133 -12.51 40.46 -3.98
CA LEU A 133 -12.36 40.40 -5.43
C LEU A 133 -12.49 41.80 -6.03
N GLU A 134 -11.67 42.09 -7.02
CA GLU A 134 -11.84 43.22 -7.94
C GLU A 134 -12.21 42.66 -9.31
N ILE A 135 -13.38 43.05 -9.81
CA ILE A 135 -13.90 42.59 -11.11
C ILE A 135 -13.86 43.76 -12.07
N THR A 136 -13.17 43.60 -13.19
CA THR A 136 -13.02 44.62 -14.23
C THR A 136 -13.80 44.22 -15.47
N ILE A 137 -14.79 45.03 -15.85
CA ILE A 137 -15.60 44.79 -17.06
C ILE A 137 -15.61 46.04 -17.95
N PRO A 138 -15.83 45.90 -19.27
CA PRO A 138 -16.05 47.06 -20.13
C PRO A 138 -17.27 47.86 -19.66
N LYS A 139 -17.12 49.18 -19.60
CA LYS A 139 -18.21 50.09 -19.21
C LYS A 139 -19.37 50.08 -20.19
N GLY A 140 -19.14 49.80 -21.47
CA GLY A 140 -20.19 49.85 -22.49
C GLY A 140 -20.93 51.20 -22.51
N ASP A 141 -22.25 51.17 -22.58
CA ASP A 141 -23.12 52.35 -22.65
C ASP A 141 -23.52 52.92 -21.27
N TYR A 142 -23.00 52.37 -20.17
CA TYR A 142 -23.38 52.83 -18.83
C TYR A 142 -22.91 54.26 -18.58
N THR A 143 -23.83 55.13 -18.20
CA THR A 143 -23.60 56.57 -17.99
C THR A 143 -23.14 56.92 -16.56
N GLY A 144 -23.29 55.98 -15.62
CA GLY A 144 -22.98 56.14 -14.19
C GLY A 144 -23.17 54.84 -13.41
N ILE A 145 -23.03 54.91 -12.07
CA ILE A 145 -23.33 53.81 -11.13
C ILE A 145 -24.56 54.21 -10.31
N GLY A 146 -25.56 53.32 -10.21
CA GLY A 146 -26.79 53.56 -9.46
C GLY A 146 -28.04 52.91 -10.07
N ASP A 147 -29.21 53.22 -9.50
CA ASP A 147 -30.49 52.61 -9.85
C ASP A 147 -31.19 53.26 -11.06
N GLU A 148 -30.62 54.33 -11.64
CA GLU A 148 -31.25 55.05 -12.74
C GLU A 148 -31.07 54.32 -14.08
N ALA A 149 -32.03 54.50 -15.00
CA ALA A 149 -31.96 53.89 -16.33
C ALA A 149 -30.70 54.33 -17.09
N GLY A 150 -29.89 53.36 -17.52
CA GLY A 150 -28.60 53.61 -18.18
C GLY A 150 -27.42 53.75 -17.21
N GLN A 151 -27.60 53.51 -15.91
CA GLN A 151 -26.53 53.33 -14.93
C GLN A 151 -26.34 51.84 -14.62
N PHE A 152 -25.13 51.45 -14.20
CA PHE A 152 -24.83 50.10 -13.75
C PHE A 152 -25.24 49.95 -12.28
N ASN A 153 -26.07 48.96 -11.96
CA ASN A 153 -26.51 48.70 -10.60
C ASN A 153 -25.73 47.53 -9.96
N PRO A 154 -24.87 47.77 -8.95
CA PRO A 154 -24.12 46.70 -8.30
C PRO A 154 -25.02 45.67 -7.56
N GLU A 155 -26.26 46.02 -7.19
CA GLU A 155 -27.20 45.07 -6.58
C GLU A 155 -27.68 43.98 -7.55
N ASN A 156 -27.55 44.21 -8.87
CA ASN A 156 -27.87 43.23 -9.91
C ASN A 156 -26.71 42.26 -10.19
N VAL A 157 -25.56 42.43 -9.52
CA VAL A 157 -24.43 41.52 -9.61
C VAL A 157 -24.68 40.31 -8.72
N THR A 158 -24.59 39.13 -9.33
CA THR A 158 -24.72 37.84 -8.64
C THR A 158 -23.56 36.93 -8.99
N PHE A 159 -23.39 35.85 -8.24
CA PHE A 159 -22.27 34.93 -8.39
C PHE A 159 -22.79 33.51 -8.58
N THR A 160 -22.11 32.74 -9.41
CA THR A 160 -22.23 31.28 -9.44
C THR A 160 -20.90 30.63 -9.18
N TYR A 161 -20.93 29.64 -8.30
CA TYR A 161 -19.83 28.73 -8.04
C TYR A 161 -20.45 27.39 -7.69
N SER A 162 -20.06 26.34 -8.41
CA SER A 162 -20.65 25.01 -8.23
C SER A 162 -19.62 23.92 -8.50
N PRO A 163 -18.90 23.46 -7.47
CA PRO A 163 -18.25 22.16 -7.51
C PRO A 163 -19.32 21.08 -7.74
N ASN A 164 -19.03 20.07 -8.56
CA ASN A 164 -20.01 19.03 -8.93
C ASN A 164 -20.85 18.56 -7.72
N GLY A 165 -22.17 18.75 -7.78
CA GLY A 165 -23.10 18.35 -6.71
C GLY A 165 -23.17 19.26 -5.48
N TRP A 166 -22.69 20.51 -5.55
CA TRP A 166 -23.03 21.57 -4.60
C TRP A 166 -24.38 22.20 -4.95
N ASN A 167 -25.04 22.80 -3.95
CA ASN A 167 -26.02 23.83 -4.26
C ASN A 167 -25.25 25.01 -4.87
N PRO A 168 -25.49 25.37 -6.13
CA PRO A 168 -24.80 26.50 -6.73
C PRO A 168 -25.03 27.74 -5.87
N ILE A 169 -24.00 28.57 -5.72
CA ILE A 169 -24.24 29.97 -5.37
C ILE A 169 -25.17 30.52 -6.44
N ILE A 170 -26.38 30.93 -6.07
CA ILE A 170 -27.32 31.62 -6.96
C ILE A 170 -27.77 32.86 -6.21
N GLY A 171 -27.29 34.03 -6.63
CA GLY A 171 -27.57 35.28 -5.93
C GLY A 171 -26.57 35.55 -4.79
N THR A 172 -27.07 36.04 -3.65
CA THR A 172 -26.26 36.55 -2.52
C THR A 172 -26.02 35.53 -1.38
N THR A 173 -26.71 34.39 -1.39
CA THR A 173 -26.58 33.36 -0.34
C THR A 173 -26.86 31.95 -0.85
N THR A 174 -26.17 30.96 -0.28
CA THR A 174 -26.57 29.55 -0.35
C THR A 174 -27.12 29.07 0.98
N ALA A 175 -28.09 28.14 0.94
CA ALA A 175 -28.44 27.32 2.09
C ALA A 175 -27.62 26.02 2.03
N GLY A 176 -26.64 25.87 2.94
CA GLY A 176 -25.86 24.65 3.06
C GLY A 176 -26.66 23.48 3.64
N THR A 177 -26.23 22.26 3.30
CA THR A 177 -26.61 21.03 4.02
C THR A 177 -25.47 20.64 4.97
N ASP A 178 -25.67 19.60 5.78
CA ASP A 178 -24.82 19.22 6.93
C ASP A 178 -23.34 18.96 6.60
N ASN A 179 -23.00 18.80 5.31
CA ASN A 179 -21.68 18.41 4.80
C ASN A 179 -21.09 19.41 3.78
N LEU A 180 -21.51 20.69 3.79
CA LEU A 180 -21.10 21.69 2.81
C LEU A 180 -20.67 23.03 3.45
N PRO A 181 -19.59 23.67 2.93
CA PRO A 181 -19.33 25.09 3.12
C PRO A 181 -20.55 25.92 2.73
N ASN A 182 -21.14 26.69 3.65
CA ASN A 182 -22.03 27.77 3.21
C ASN A 182 -21.19 28.82 2.49
N ALA A 183 -21.68 29.32 1.36
CA ALA A 183 -21.07 30.46 0.71
C ALA A 183 -21.96 31.70 0.78
N ARG A 184 -21.34 32.84 1.07
CA ARG A 184 -21.99 34.16 1.12
C ARG A 184 -21.29 35.09 0.14
N THR A 185 -22.07 35.83 -0.64
CA THR A 185 -21.54 36.74 -1.66
C THR A 185 -22.18 38.11 -1.54
N GLY A 186 -21.43 39.13 -1.94
CA GLY A 186 -21.95 40.49 -2.00
C GLY A 186 -21.02 41.41 -2.77
N ALA A 187 -21.59 42.15 -3.72
CA ALA A 187 -20.96 43.34 -4.28
C ALA A 187 -20.98 44.43 -3.20
N THR A 188 -19.83 45.00 -2.90
CA THR A 188 -19.66 46.01 -1.85
C THR A 188 -19.61 47.42 -2.40
N ASP A 189 -19.08 47.61 -3.61
CA ASP A 189 -19.03 48.90 -4.29
C ASP A 189 -18.83 48.72 -5.81
N ALA A 190 -19.13 49.76 -6.60
CA ALA A 190 -18.80 49.81 -8.02
C ALA A 190 -18.44 51.23 -8.45
N ARG A 191 -17.45 51.35 -9.34
CA ARG A 191 -16.93 52.64 -9.83
C ARG A 191 -16.58 52.58 -11.31
N ILE A 192 -16.62 53.72 -11.98
CA ILE A 192 -16.19 53.87 -13.38
C ILE A 192 -14.78 54.45 -13.43
N GLU A 193 -13.86 53.73 -14.06
CA GLU A 193 -12.50 54.17 -14.32
C GLU A 193 -12.21 54.10 -15.83
N GLY A 194 -12.26 55.27 -16.49
CA GLY A 194 -12.10 55.36 -17.94
C GLY A 194 -13.18 54.59 -18.70
N GLU A 195 -12.75 53.58 -19.47
CA GLU A 195 -13.60 52.70 -20.28
C GLU A 195 -14.05 51.42 -19.55
N PHE A 196 -13.76 51.32 -18.24
CA PHE A 196 -14.07 50.13 -17.43
C PHE A 196 -14.98 50.46 -16.24
N ILE A 197 -15.77 49.48 -15.83
CA ILE A 197 -16.42 49.43 -14.52
C ILE A 197 -15.60 48.49 -13.66
N ILE A 198 -15.22 48.97 -12.48
CA ILE A 198 -14.56 48.18 -11.44
C ILE A 198 -15.58 47.88 -10.35
N ILE A 199 -15.73 46.61 -10.00
CA ILE A 199 -16.67 46.12 -8.99
C ILE A 199 -15.85 45.48 -7.86
N ASP A 200 -15.98 46.03 -6.65
CA ASP A 200 -15.41 45.43 -5.45
C ASP A 200 -16.44 44.46 -4.87
N ALA A 201 -16.06 43.20 -4.68
CA ALA A 201 -16.94 42.17 -4.17
C ALA A 201 -16.26 41.26 -3.16
N SER A 202 -17.06 40.47 -2.44
CA SER A 202 -16.55 39.42 -1.57
C SER A 202 -17.30 38.11 -1.75
N VAL A 203 -16.56 37.01 -1.58
CA VAL A 203 -17.09 35.64 -1.55
C VAL A 203 -16.51 34.95 -0.32
N SER A 204 -17.36 34.58 0.64
CA SER A 204 -16.97 33.84 1.83
C SER A 204 -17.34 32.38 1.71
N PHE A 205 -16.47 31.47 2.16
CA PHE A 205 -16.74 30.05 2.30
C PHE A 205 -16.63 29.66 3.79
N ASP A 206 -17.70 29.08 4.34
CA ASP A 206 -17.67 28.45 5.66
C ASP A 206 -16.91 27.09 5.57
N GLY A 207 -16.29 26.60 6.64
CA GLY A 207 -15.70 25.24 6.63
C GLY A 207 -16.78 24.13 6.59
N ILE A 208 -16.38 22.87 6.35
CA ILE A 208 -17.28 21.71 6.43
C ILE A 208 -17.63 21.38 7.90
N GLY A 209 -18.92 21.13 8.21
CA GLY A 209 -19.38 20.49 9.46
C GLY A 209 -20.35 21.33 10.33
N ARG A 210 -21.29 20.67 11.03
CA ARG A 210 -22.36 21.27 11.86
C ARG A 210 -21.93 21.78 13.25
N GLN A 211 -20.70 21.51 13.71
CA GLN A 211 -20.24 21.93 15.04
C GLN A 211 -19.70 23.37 14.99
N THR A 212 -20.65 24.31 14.98
CA THR A 212 -20.57 25.67 15.54
C THR A 212 -19.18 26.31 15.68
N ARG A 213 -18.82 27.18 14.71
CA ARG A 213 -18.33 28.59 14.80
C ARG A 213 -17.39 29.07 15.94
N ALA A 214 -16.96 28.25 16.88
CA ALA A 214 -16.14 28.62 18.04
C ALA A 214 -15.00 27.61 18.34
N GLU A 215 -15.06 26.42 17.76
CA GLU A 215 -14.11 25.32 18.03
C GLU A 215 -13.20 24.98 16.84
N ILE A 216 -13.52 25.49 15.64
CA ILE A 216 -12.68 25.40 14.44
C ILE A 216 -11.53 26.39 14.59
N ASN A 217 -10.28 25.93 14.48
CA ASN A 217 -9.02 26.69 14.62
C ASN A 217 -8.64 27.13 16.05
N ARG A 218 -8.96 26.30 17.06
CA ARG A 218 -8.05 26.20 18.20
C ARG A 218 -7.01 25.15 17.83
N PRO A 219 -5.70 25.47 17.81
CA PRO A 219 -4.74 24.40 18.07
C PRO A 219 -5.19 23.77 19.40
N TYR A 220 -4.85 22.51 19.68
CA TYR A 220 -5.07 21.90 21.00
C TYR A 220 -6.45 21.28 21.30
N LEU A 221 -7.43 21.28 20.39
CA LEU A 221 -8.59 20.39 20.51
C LEU A 221 -8.46 19.25 19.49
N PRO A 222 -8.47 17.98 19.93
CA PRO A 222 -8.61 16.88 18.98
C PRO A 222 -9.88 17.14 18.18
N TYR A 223 -9.74 17.17 16.85
CA TYR A 223 -10.88 17.15 15.96
C TYR A 223 -11.57 15.80 16.21
N TYR A 224 -12.58 15.78 17.07
CA TYR A 224 -13.28 14.55 17.40
C TYR A 224 -13.98 14.04 16.14
N ASP A 225 -13.54 12.87 15.68
CA ASP A 225 -14.24 11.97 14.77
C ASP A 225 -14.82 12.66 13.53
N ASN A 226 -13.95 13.22 12.69
CA ASN A 226 -14.30 13.40 11.29
C ASN A 226 -13.85 12.16 10.54
N GLY A 227 -14.73 11.16 10.51
CA GLY A 227 -14.57 9.99 9.66
C GLY A 227 -14.05 10.39 8.27
N ARG A 228 -13.19 9.52 7.73
CA ARG A 228 -12.54 9.60 6.41
C ARG A 228 -13.39 10.37 5.41
N PRO A 229 -12.81 11.33 4.66
CA PRO A 229 -13.58 12.20 3.79
C PRO A 229 -14.45 11.35 2.85
N SER A 230 -15.77 11.53 2.96
CA SER A 230 -16.69 10.75 2.14
C SER A 230 -16.39 10.95 0.65
N ALA A 231 -16.70 9.95 -0.18
CA ALA A 231 -16.59 10.08 -1.63
C ALA A 231 -17.30 11.34 -2.18
N SER A 232 -18.37 11.79 -1.50
CA SER A 232 -19.09 13.02 -1.85
C SER A 232 -18.25 14.29 -1.66
N ILE A 233 -17.40 14.35 -0.63
CA ILE A 233 -16.49 15.47 -0.37
C ILE A 233 -15.35 15.47 -1.38
N TRP A 234 -14.81 14.29 -1.70
CA TRP A 234 -13.63 14.16 -2.56
C TRP A 234 -13.88 14.50 -4.02
N GLY A 235 -15.06 14.16 -4.55
CA GLY A 235 -15.46 14.56 -5.92
C GLY A 235 -15.59 16.08 -6.11
N ARG A 236 -15.40 16.87 -5.04
CA ARG A 236 -15.48 18.33 -5.04
C ARG A 236 -14.11 18.99 -4.97
N ILE A 237 -13.02 18.23 -4.86
CA ILE A 237 -11.65 18.76 -4.89
C ILE A 237 -11.27 19.04 -6.34
N GLY A 238 -10.69 20.21 -6.61
CA GLY A 238 -10.25 20.61 -7.95
C GLY A 238 -10.60 22.05 -8.30
N GLU A 239 -10.43 22.39 -9.58
CA GLU A 239 -10.71 23.71 -10.13
C GLU A 239 -12.17 23.83 -10.57
N TRP A 240 -12.84 24.92 -10.19
CA TRP A 240 -14.24 25.19 -10.55
C TRP A 240 -14.43 26.65 -10.95
N PRO A 241 -15.33 26.94 -11.91
CA PRO A 241 -15.57 28.32 -12.34
C PRO A 241 -16.34 29.09 -11.28
N LEU A 242 -15.75 30.19 -10.82
CA LEU A 242 -16.41 31.29 -10.13
C LEU A 242 -16.82 32.33 -11.18
N SER A 243 -18.09 32.31 -11.56
CA SER A 243 -18.65 33.23 -12.54
C SER A 243 -19.40 34.37 -11.86
N VAL A 244 -19.21 35.57 -12.41
CA VAL A 244 -19.91 36.80 -12.04
C VAL A 244 -20.96 37.08 -13.09
N LEU A 245 -22.19 37.27 -12.65
CA LEU A 245 -23.36 37.47 -13.47
C LEU A 245 -23.92 38.88 -13.25
N TYR A 246 -24.29 39.56 -14.33
CA TYR A 246 -25.08 40.79 -14.28
C TYR A 246 -26.41 40.56 -14.99
N GLU A 247 -27.52 40.75 -14.27
CA GLU A 247 -28.87 40.46 -14.77
C GLU A 247 -29.01 39.03 -15.37
N GLY A 248 -28.26 38.09 -14.81
CA GLY A 248 -28.23 36.68 -15.24
C GLY A 248 -27.29 36.35 -16.40
N ASN A 249 -26.57 37.32 -16.96
CA ASN A 249 -25.57 37.09 -18.01
C ASN A 249 -24.16 37.09 -17.42
N GLU A 250 -23.31 36.14 -17.80
CA GLU A 250 -21.92 36.08 -17.35
C GLU A 250 -21.12 37.27 -17.90
N ILE A 251 -20.49 38.03 -16.99
CA ILE A 251 -19.69 39.22 -17.31
C ILE A 251 -18.20 39.03 -17.00
N ALA A 252 -17.86 38.09 -16.12
CA ALA A 252 -16.49 37.67 -15.82
C ALA A 252 -16.50 36.26 -15.22
N SER A 253 -15.40 35.51 -15.37
CA SER A 253 -15.23 34.20 -14.72
C SER A 253 -13.76 33.95 -14.40
N MET A 254 -13.50 33.18 -13.33
CA MET A 254 -12.16 32.67 -13.01
C MET A 254 -12.26 31.25 -12.46
N GLN A 255 -11.20 30.46 -12.65
CA GLN A 255 -11.08 29.18 -11.96
C GLN A 255 -10.67 29.43 -10.51
N LEU A 256 -11.42 28.86 -9.57
CA LEU A 256 -11.12 28.88 -8.14
C LEU A 256 -11.10 27.45 -7.60
N ARG A 257 -9.94 27.07 -7.07
CA ARG A 257 -9.67 25.75 -6.49
C ARG A 257 -10.36 25.51 -5.16
N THR A 258 -10.89 24.31 -4.97
CA THR A 258 -11.26 23.74 -3.66
C THR A 258 -10.34 22.58 -3.28
N ALA A 259 -9.91 22.55 -2.02
CA ALA A 259 -9.08 21.48 -1.46
C ALA A 259 -9.38 21.25 0.03
N LEU A 260 -8.97 20.08 0.55
CA LEU A 260 -9.15 19.73 1.96
C LEU A 260 -8.22 20.53 2.90
N SER A 261 -7.00 20.78 2.48
CA SER A 261 -6.03 21.67 3.12
C SER A 261 -5.43 22.62 2.07
N ASP A 262 -4.50 23.49 2.45
CA ASP A 262 -3.88 24.41 1.48
C ASP A 262 -2.93 23.68 0.52
N SER A 263 -2.42 22.50 0.89
CA SER A 263 -1.52 21.71 0.04
C SER A 263 -2.12 20.43 -0.55
N HIS A 264 -3.34 20.04 -0.17
CA HIS A 264 -3.91 18.79 -0.64
C HIS A 264 -4.19 18.79 -2.17
N GLN A 265 -3.81 17.68 -2.80
CA GLN A 265 -3.95 17.41 -4.23
C GLN A 265 -4.47 15.99 -4.44
N ARG A 266 -5.22 15.78 -5.52
CA ARG A 266 -5.60 14.44 -6.00
C ARG A 266 -4.50 13.84 -6.87
N TRP A 267 -4.46 12.51 -6.96
CA TRP A 267 -3.56 11.78 -7.86
C TRP A 267 -3.58 12.32 -9.29
N ALA A 268 -4.76 12.58 -9.87
CA ALA A 268 -4.89 13.06 -11.24
C ALA A 268 -4.20 14.42 -11.48
N GLU A 269 -4.11 15.26 -10.45
CA GLU A 269 -3.44 16.56 -10.54
C GLU A 269 -1.93 16.40 -10.51
N MET A 270 -1.43 15.48 -9.70
CA MET A 270 -0.01 15.13 -9.68
C MET A 270 0.41 14.37 -10.94
N ASP A 271 -0.45 13.51 -11.47
CA ASP A 271 -0.21 12.81 -12.73
C ASP A 271 -0.09 13.80 -13.89
N ALA A 272 -0.99 14.78 -13.95
CA ALA A 272 -0.90 15.88 -14.93
C ALA A 272 0.38 16.70 -14.75
N TRP A 273 0.76 17.04 -13.52
CA TRP A 273 2.03 17.72 -13.23
C TRP A 273 3.25 16.90 -13.64
N ALA A 274 3.28 15.60 -13.32
CA ALA A 274 4.39 14.71 -13.62
C ALA A 274 4.55 14.55 -15.14
N GLN A 275 3.44 14.41 -15.88
CA GLN A 275 3.44 14.34 -17.33
C GLN A 275 3.93 15.65 -17.96
N ASP A 276 3.41 16.81 -17.54
CA ASP A 276 3.86 18.12 -18.03
C ASP A 276 5.35 18.36 -17.76
N TYR A 277 5.82 17.98 -16.57
CA TYR A 277 7.24 18.01 -16.22
C TYR A 277 8.08 17.13 -17.16
N ILE A 278 7.66 15.88 -17.38
CA ILE A 278 8.37 14.93 -18.25
C ILE A 278 8.35 15.40 -19.71
N ASP A 279 7.25 15.96 -20.19
CA ASP A 279 7.15 16.50 -21.55
C ASP A 279 8.07 17.71 -21.74
N THR A 280 8.26 18.51 -20.69
CA THR A 280 9.12 19.71 -20.72
C THR A 280 10.62 19.36 -20.58
N TYR A 281 10.98 18.54 -19.61
CA TYR A 281 12.38 18.31 -19.21
C TYR A 281 12.90 16.90 -19.55
N GLY A 282 12.02 15.98 -19.94
CA GLY A 282 12.33 14.57 -20.14
C GLY A 282 12.32 13.74 -18.85
N PRO A 283 12.28 12.40 -18.94
CA PRO A 283 12.21 11.51 -17.78
C PRO A 283 13.52 11.45 -16.98
N GLN A 284 14.62 11.95 -17.54
CA GLN A 284 15.91 12.07 -16.87
C GLN A 284 16.07 13.40 -16.14
N GLY A 285 15.01 14.20 -16.04
CA GLY A 285 15.01 15.40 -15.21
C GLY A 285 15.84 16.58 -15.73
N GLY A 286 15.83 17.66 -14.96
CA GLY A 286 16.54 18.90 -15.27
C GLY A 286 16.67 19.84 -14.06
N THR A 287 17.49 20.88 -14.20
CA THR A 287 17.72 21.91 -13.18
C THR A 287 16.90 23.18 -13.38
N GLU A 288 16.11 23.24 -14.45
CA GLU A 288 15.32 24.42 -14.84
C GLU A 288 13.98 24.51 -14.08
N TYR A 289 13.67 23.54 -13.20
CA TYR A 289 12.48 23.54 -12.37
C TYR A 289 12.75 24.20 -11.02
N GLY A 290 11.85 25.11 -10.62
CA GLY A 290 12.05 25.97 -9.44
C GLY A 290 13.07 27.07 -9.69
N ASP A 291 13.22 27.96 -8.71
CA ASP A 291 14.03 29.17 -8.88
C ASP A 291 15.51 29.00 -8.48
N LYS A 292 15.88 27.81 -7.97
CA LYS A 292 17.17 27.57 -7.31
C LYS A 292 18.18 26.73 -8.10
N GLY A 293 17.82 26.26 -9.30
CA GLY A 293 18.76 25.51 -10.14
C GLY A 293 19.08 24.10 -9.64
N ARG A 294 18.29 23.54 -8.72
CA ARG A 294 18.44 22.20 -8.16
C ARG A 294 17.94 21.14 -9.13
N TYR A 295 18.48 19.92 -9.04
CA TYR A 295 18.08 18.84 -9.94
C TYR A 295 16.80 18.15 -9.44
N LEU A 296 15.81 18.05 -10.33
CA LEU A 296 14.60 17.25 -10.15
C LEU A 296 14.56 16.14 -11.19
N MET A 297 14.12 14.94 -10.82
CA MET A 297 13.78 13.84 -11.73
C MET A 297 12.43 13.25 -11.33
N VAL A 298 11.61 12.89 -12.33
CA VAL A 298 10.31 12.27 -12.13
C VAL A 298 10.24 10.98 -12.95
N GLU A 299 9.95 9.86 -12.29
CA GLU A 299 9.86 8.55 -12.95
C GLU A 299 8.70 7.71 -12.39
N SER A 300 8.15 6.82 -13.21
CA SER A 300 7.16 5.84 -12.76
C SER A 300 7.86 4.60 -12.20
N MET A 301 7.57 4.24 -10.95
CA MET A 301 8.09 3.02 -10.31
C MET A 301 7.28 1.77 -10.67
N GLY A 302 6.13 1.96 -11.30
CA GLY A 302 5.19 0.92 -11.66
C GLY A 302 3.80 1.50 -11.87
N LYS A 303 2.85 0.63 -12.19
CA LYS A 303 1.44 1.00 -12.36
C LYS A 303 0.60 0.32 -11.30
N SER A 304 -0.44 0.98 -10.82
CA SER A 304 -1.46 0.41 -9.94
C SER A 304 -2.28 -0.68 -10.64
N ALA A 305 -3.17 -1.32 -9.88
CA ALA A 305 -4.10 -2.31 -10.41
C ALA A 305 -4.99 -1.78 -11.55
N GLU A 306 -5.36 -0.49 -11.53
CA GLU A 306 -6.10 0.16 -12.61
C GLU A 306 -5.21 0.85 -13.67
N GLY A 307 -3.89 0.69 -13.58
CA GLY A 307 -2.96 1.18 -14.60
C GLY A 307 -2.46 2.62 -14.39
N ARG A 308 -2.71 3.24 -13.22
CA ARG A 308 -2.20 4.57 -12.87
C ARG A 308 -0.72 4.51 -12.52
N ASP A 309 0.07 5.47 -12.99
CA ASP A 309 1.48 5.54 -12.64
C ASP A 309 1.68 5.88 -11.16
N ILE A 310 2.68 5.22 -10.56
CA ILE A 310 3.13 5.45 -9.20
C ILE A 310 4.44 6.24 -9.29
N TRP A 311 4.36 7.54 -9.07
CA TRP A 311 5.42 8.49 -9.36
C TRP A 311 6.45 8.58 -8.23
N ALA A 312 7.73 8.44 -8.56
CA ALA A 312 8.84 8.84 -7.70
C ALA A 312 9.38 10.20 -8.18
N VAL A 313 9.46 11.15 -7.26
CA VAL A 313 10.09 12.47 -7.46
C VAL A 313 11.39 12.51 -6.69
N VAL A 314 12.49 12.81 -7.38
CA VAL A 314 13.85 12.74 -6.86
C VAL A 314 14.47 14.12 -6.92
N ILE A 315 14.95 14.59 -5.78
CA ILE A 315 15.56 15.92 -5.59
C ILE A 315 17.02 15.72 -5.17
N SER A 316 17.95 16.41 -5.84
CA SER A 316 19.39 16.37 -5.56
C SER A 316 20.04 17.71 -5.95
N ASP A 317 21.27 17.91 -5.49
CA ASP A 317 22.20 18.92 -6.01
C ASP A 317 22.39 18.83 -7.55
N SER A 318 22.54 17.62 -8.10
CA SER A 318 22.82 17.43 -9.53
C SER A 318 22.44 16.06 -10.09
N LYS A 319 22.29 15.97 -11.42
CA LYS A 319 22.16 14.69 -12.13
C LYS A 319 23.35 13.76 -11.89
N ALA A 320 24.57 14.32 -11.83
CA ALA A 320 25.78 13.54 -11.66
C ALA A 320 25.81 12.81 -10.31
N SER A 321 25.28 13.43 -9.25
CA SER A 321 25.14 12.84 -7.92
C SER A 321 24.15 11.67 -7.93
N VAL A 322 23.01 11.83 -8.59
CA VAL A 322 22.02 10.76 -8.79
C VAL A 322 22.61 9.59 -9.60
N ASP A 323 23.29 9.89 -10.71
CA ASP A 323 23.93 8.87 -11.54
C ASP A 323 25.05 8.14 -10.76
N TYR A 324 25.83 8.86 -9.96
CA TYR A 324 26.88 8.27 -9.13
C TYR A 324 26.28 7.36 -8.05
N HIS A 325 25.18 7.77 -7.42
CA HIS A 325 24.49 6.96 -6.42
C HIS A 325 24.02 5.62 -7.01
N LEU A 326 23.28 5.67 -8.11
CA LEU A 326 22.70 4.48 -8.72
C LEU A 326 23.74 3.55 -9.36
N ASN A 327 24.78 4.11 -9.97
CA ASN A 327 25.77 3.31 -10.73
C ASN A 327 27.04 2.97 -9.95
N THR A 328 27.33 3.64 -8.83
CA THR A 328 28.54 3.44 -8.03
C THR A 328 28.23 3.15 -6.57
N THR A 329 27.53 4.05 -5.87
CA THR A 329 27.27 3.92 -4.43
C THR A 329 26.47 2.67 -4.09
N VAL A 330 25.30 2.46 -4.70
CA VAL A 330 24.43 1.31 -4.43
C VAL A 330 25.12 -0.03 -4.77
N PRO A 331 25.75 -0.19 -5.95
CA PRO A 331 26.50 -1.41 -6.25
C PRO A 331 27.65 -1.66 -5.27
N LEU A 332 28.48 -0.65 -4.97
CA LEU A 332 29.62 -0.81 -4.07
C LEU A 332 29.18 -1.16 -2.65
N MET A 333 28.17 -0.46 -2.14
CA MET A 333 27.58 -0.71 -0.82
C MET A 333 27.07 -2.15 -0.67
N ASN A 334 26.60 -2.80 -1.74
CA ASN A 334 26.07 -4.16 -1.67
C ASN A 334 27.08 -5.25 -2.03
N THR A 335 28.22 -4.90 -2.64
CA THR A 335 29.24 -5.87 -3.11
C THR A 335 30.56 -5.80 -2.33
N ASP A 336 31.03 -4.60 -1.96
CA ASP A 336 32.23 -4.38 -1.14
C ASP A 336 32.04 -3.17 -0.21
N PRO A 337 31.13 -3.27 0.79
CA PRO A 337 30.87 -2.21 1.74
C PRO A 337 32.07 -1.88 2.64
N ALA A 338 32.99 -2.83 2.87
CA ALA A 338 34.21 -2.58 3.64
C ALA A 338 35.17 -1.64 2.89
N LEU A 339 35.31 -1.80 1.57
CA LEU A 339 36.01 -0.82 0.74
C LEU A 339 35.34 0.54 0.82
N MET A 340 34.01 0.59 0.70
CA MET A 340 33.27 1.85 0.81
C MET A 340 33.49 2.55 2.16
N GLN A 341 33.46 1.83 3.28
CA GLN A 341 33.77 2.38 4.60
C GLN A 341 35.17 3.01 4.64
N SER A 342 36.16 2.34 4.04
CA SER A 342 37.52 2.89 3.97
C SER A 342 37.63 4.16 3.10
N GLN A 343 36.73 4.31 2.12
CA GLN A 343 36.65 5.47 1.23
C GLN A 343 35.84 6.63 1.82
N LEU A 344 35.00 6.42 2.84
CA LEU A 344 34.27 7.51 3.50
C LEU A 344 35.20 8.60 4.07
N GLN A 345 36.45 8.25 4.39
CA GLN A 345 37.46 9.18 4.89
C GLN A 345 38.18 9.96 3.76
N ASP A 346 37.91 9.63 2.51
CA ASP A 346 38.43 10.33 1.34
C ASP A 346 37.43 11.40 0.88
N GLU A 347 37.80 12.67 1.03
CA GLU A 347 36.96 13.81 0.62
C GLU A 347 36.63 13.81 -0.89
N SER A 348 37.34 13.03 -1.72
CA SER A 348 37.02 12.85 -3.14
C SER A 348 35.93 11.80 -3.41
N PHE A 349 35.53 11.02 -2.40
CA PHE A 349 34.48 10.02 -2.52
C PHE A 349 33.11 10.69 -2.54
N ASN A 350 32.62 10.95 -3.76
CA ASN A 350 31.43 11.76 -4.04
C ASN A 350 30.11 11.01 -3.76
N HIS A 351 29.79 10.74 -2.50
CA HIS A 351 28.61 9.95 -2.09
C HIS A 351 27.49 10.80 -1.46
N ARG A 352 26.23 10.49 -1.78
CA ARG A 352 25.02 11.08 -1.18
C ARG A 352 24.19 9.99 -0.51
N GLY A 353 23.53 10.37 0.58
CA GLY A 353 22.67 9.46 1.33
C GLY A 353 21.29 9.58 0.72
N VAL A 354 20.44 8.58 0.88
CA VAL A 354 19.04 8.75 0.43
C VAL A 354 18.10 8.79 1.62
N LEU A 355 17.24 9.80 1.63
CA LEU A 355 16.02 9.86 2.43
C LEU A 355 14.84 9.55 1.52
N MET A 356 13.98 8.64 1.93
CA MET A 356 12.79 8.28 1.17
C MET A 356 11.51 8.48 1.99
N PHE A 357 10.53 9.15 1.39
CA PHE A 357 9.22 9.40 1.99
C PHE A 357 8.11 8.80 1.12
N ASN A 358 7.12 8.16 1.74
CA ASN A 358 5.97 7.55 1.08
C ASN A 358 4.66 7.87 1.83
N ALA A 359 3.53 7.79 1.13
CA ALA A 359 2.20 7.74 1.72
C ALA A 359 1.37 6.66 1.00
N ILE A 360 0.83 5.69 1.74
CA ILE A 360 0.28 4.44 1.17
C ILE A 360 -1.24 4.35 1.18
N HIS A 361 -1.93 5.12 2.01
CA HIS A 361 -3.40 5.12 2.03
C HIS A 361 -3.96 6.35 1.35
N GLY A 362 -4.86 6.12 0.39
CA GLY A 362 -5.39 7.19 -0.45
C GLY A 362 -6.30 8.18 0.27
N ASN A 363 -6.91 7.79 1.39
CA ASN A 363 -7.82 8.63 2.16
C ASN A 363 -7.13 9.44 3.28
N GLU A 364 -5.82 9.28 3.46
CA GLU A 364 -5.04 9.88 4.55
C GLU A 364 -4.45 11.20 4.04
N VAL A 365 -5.20 12.28 4.25
CA VAL A 365 -5.10 13.55 3.50
C VAL A 365 -3.81 14.29 3.83
N GLN A 366 -3.32 14.16 5.06
CA GLN A 366 -2.21 14.90 5.65
C GLN A 366 -0.93 14.23 5.23
N ALA A 367 -0.87 12.91 5.43
CA ALA A 367 0.16 12.05 4.90
C ALA A 367 0.40 12.30 3.40
N ASN A 368 -0.69 12.33 2.62
CA ASN A 368 -0.63 12.60 1.19
C ASN A 368 -0.23 14.06 0.87
N GLY A 369 -0.64 15.03 1.68
CA GLY A 369 -0.36 16.46 1.48
C GLY A 369 1.07 16.89 1.81
N LEU A 370 1.81 16.12 2.61
CA LEU A 370 3.21 16.42 2.96
C LEU A 370 4.16 16.32 1.77
N LEU A 371 4.02 15.29 0.93
CA LEU A 371 5.01 15.00 -0.11
C LEU A 371 5.15 16.15 -1.13
N PRO A 372 4.06 16.73 -1.68
CA PRO A 372 4.18 17.89 -2.57
C PRO A 372 4.79 19.13 -1.88
N ASP A 373 4.52 19.34 -0.59
CA ASP A 373 5.08 20.46 0.15
C ASP A 373 6.58 20.28 0.40
N ILE A 374 7.06 19.07 0.69
CA ILE A 374 8.51 18.78 0.78
C ILE A 374 9.18 19.13 -0.55
N ARG A 375 8.61 18.68 -1.67
CA ARG A 375 9.12 19.00 -3.01
C ARG A 375 9.22 20.51 -3.22
N ASP A 376 8.13 21.24 -2.97
CA ASP A 376 8.07 22.65 -3.28
C ASP A 376 9.01 23.47 -2.37
N ARG A 377 9.13 23.12 -1.09
CA ARG A 377 10.06 23.76 -0.15
C ARG A 377 11.52 23.54 -0.58
N LEU A 378 11.89 22.28 -0.84
CA LEU A 378 13.27 21.92 -1.23
C LEU A 378 13.65 22.42 -2.63
N MET A 379 12.71 22.73 -3.53
CA MET A 379 13.04 23.26 -4.85
C MET A 379 13.11 24.79 -4.91
N ASN A 380 12.48 25.49 -3.97
CA ASN A 380 12.28 26.95 -4.08
C ASN A 380 12.87 27.77 -2.93
N GLU A 381 13.22 27.18 -1.79
CA GLU A 381 13.74 27.91 -0.62
C GLU A 381 15.26 27.71 -0.46
N ASP A 382 16.04 28.77 -0.26
CA ASP A 382 17.49 28.66 0.04
C ASP A 382 17.71 28.04 1.43
N THR A 383 16.92 28.52 2.38
CA THR A 383 16.95 28.10 3.79
C THR A 383 15.53 27.86 4.26
N VAL A 384 15.30 26.72 4.89
CA VAL A 384 14.03 26.44 5.60
C VAL A 384 14.20 26.76 7.08
N THR A 385 13.31 27.58 7.62
CA THR A 385 13.32 27.97 9.05
C THR A 385 12.16 27.32 9.76
N PHE A 386 12.42 26.70 10.92
CA PHE A 386 11.41 25.96 11.67
C PHE A 386 11.68 26.01 13.17
N GLY A 387 10.64 25.76 13.97
CA GLY A 387 10.75 25.70 15.42
C GLY A 387 11.16 24.31 15.88
N VAL A 388 11.96 24.24 16.94
CA VAL A 388 12.26 23.00 17.67
C VAL A 388 11.98 23.24 19.14
N ARG A 389 11.19 22.36 19.76
CA ARG A 389 10.88 22.46 21.18
C ARG A 389 12.00 21.89 22.03
N ASP A 390 12.34 22.58 23.11
CA ASP A 390 13.38 22.15 24.03
C ASP A 390 13.05 20.77 24.66
N LYS A 391 14.00 19.85 24.57
CA LYS A 391 13.89 18.49 25.12
C LYS A 391 13.55 18.48 26.61
N GLU A 392 14.23 19.30 27.42
CA GLU A 392 14.04 19.38 28.88
C GLU A 392 12.66 19.92 29.27
N ALA A 393 12.02 20.68 28.39
CA ALA A 393 10.70 21.26 28.60
C ALA A 393 9.55 20.33 28.16
N THR A 394 9.86 19.19 27.53
CA THR A 394 8.85 18.30 26.95
C THR A 394 8.44 17.23 27.96
N GLN A 395 7.17 17.26 28.39
CA GLN A 395 6.59 16.16 29.16
C GLN A 395 6.30 14.98 28.24
N ARG A 396 6.91 13.83 28.53
CA ARG A 396 6.59 12.57 27.87
C ARG A 396 5.17 12.14 28.25
N VAL A 397 4.32 11.88 27.26
CA VAL A 397 2.98 11.33 27.50
C VAL A 397 3.11 9.81 27.47
N LEU A 398 2.99 9.17 28.63
CA LEU A 398 2.88 7.73 28.71
C LEU A 398 1.45 7.32 28.35
N PRO A 399 1.24 6.42 27.35
CA PRO A 399 -0.09 5.92 27.05
C PRO A 399 -0.63 5.17 28.28
N THR A 400 -1.68 5.70 28.91
CA THR A 400 -2.28 5.09 30.12
C THR A 400 -3.20 3.91 29.81
N SER A 401 -3.48 3.63 28.52
CA SER A 401 -4.11 2.40 28.03
C SER A 401 -4.05 2.33 26.49
N ASN A 402 -4.08 1.11 25.92
CA ASN A 402 -4.21 0.83 24.48
C ASN A 402 -5.64 1.15 23.97
N THR A 403 -6.14 2.34 24.27
CA THR A 403 -7.41 2.77 23.74
C THR A 403 -7.17 4.06 22.96
N ASN A 404 -7.68 4.08 21.72
CA ASN A 404 -7.95 5.25 20.89
C ASN A 404 -8.87 6.30 21.56
N SER A 405 -8.98 6.27 22.90
CA SER A 405 -9.77 7.17 23.72
C SER A 405 -9.02 8.48 23.95
N GLY A 406 -8.95 9.34 22.93
CA GLY A 406 -8.79 10.80 23.00
C GLY A 406 -8.09 11.36 24.25
N GLY A 407 -6.88 10.90 24.50
CA GLY A 407 -6.29 10.92 25.83
C GLY A 407 -5.20 11.96 26.04
N THR A 408 -5.31 13.18 25.51
CA THR A 408 -4.58 14.34 26.08
C THR A 408 -5.25 15.66 25.74
N ARG A 409 -6.27 16.03 26.53
CA ARG A 409 -6.40 17.45 26.89
C ARG A 409 -5.20 17.82 27.75
N LEU A 410 -4.11 18.24 27.13
CA LEU A 410 -3.14 19.06 27.85
C LEU A 410 -3.75 20.44 27.98
N GLY A 411 -4.28 20.70 29.16
CA GLY A 411 -4.81 22.01 29.54
C GLY A 411 -3.75 23.09 29.36
N ASP A 412 -4.16 24.17 28.73
CA ASP A 412 -3.78 25.57 28.99
C ASP A 412 -2.28 25.94 28.94
N GLY A 413 -1.38 25.02 28.57
CA GLY A 413 0.06 25.13 28.83
C GLY A 413 0.99 24.92 27.64
N VAL A 414 0.47 24.73 26.42
CA VAL A 414 1.31 24.67 25.21
C VAL A 414 1.20 26.01 24.47
N GLY A 415 2.34 26.66 24.25
CA GLY A 415 2.40 28.08 23.85
C GLY A 415 3.41 28.93 24.64
N ARG A 416 4.33 28.31 25.37
CA ARG A 416 5.53 29.00 25.86
C ARG A 416 6.52 29.14 24.72
N SER A 417 6.37 30.22 23.94
CA SER A 417 7.34 30.61 22.90
C SER A 417 8.78 30.72 23.45
N ASP A 418 8.94 30.89 24.77
CA ASP A 418 10.21 30.82 25.50
C ASP A 418 10.87 29.43 25.53
N GLN A 419 10.23 28.39 24.99
CA GLN A 419 10.75 27.00 24.95
C GLN A 419 10.89 26.46 23.52
N ILE A 420 10.85 27.37 22.52
CA ILE A 420 11.00 27.04 21.10
C ILE A 420 12.26 27.73 20.59
N THR A 421 13.21 26.93 20.16
CA THR A 421 14.41 27.40 19.47
C THR A 421 14.11 27.46 17.97
N THR A 422 14.45 28.57 17.32
CA THR A 422 14.38 28.67 15.86
C THR A 422 15.63 28.03 15.27
N VAL A 423 15.43 27.13 14.31
CA VAL A 423 16.49 26.39 13.61
C VAL A 423 16.37 26.69 12.12
N GLU A 424 17.52 26.77 11.47
CA GLU A 424 17.65 26.95 10.02
C GLU A 424 18.34 25.72 9.44
N LEU A 425 17.85 25.26 8.29
CA LEU A 425 18.49 24.25 7.45
C LEU A 425 18.76 24.88 6.09
N ASP A 426 20.04 24.96 5.72
CA ASP A 426 20.45 25.33 4.37
C ASP A 426 20.16 24.15 3.43
N VAL A 427 19.38 24.41 2.39
CA VAL A 427 18.90 23.34 1.51
C VAL A 427 19.99 22.87 0.56
N ASP A 428 20.88 23.76 0.11
CA ASP A 428 21.96 23.37 -0.81
C ASP A 428 23.02 22.56 -0.06
N GLU A 429 23.41 22.97 1.15
CA GLU A 429 24.32 22.20 2.01
C GLU A 429 23.76 20.81 2.33
N PHE A 430 22.44 20.71 2.58
CA PHE A 430 21.78 19.42 2.78
C PHE A 430 21.81 18.54 1.51
N LEU A 431 21.53 19.12 0.33
CA LEU A 431 21.50 18.37 -0.93
C LEU A 431 22.89 17.99 -1.46
N ASP A 432 23.96 18.64 -0.99
CA ASP A 432 25.34 18.20 -1.20
C ASP A 432 25.62 16.86 -0.50
N GLU A 433 24.90 16.56 0.58
CA GLU A 433 25.05 15.34 1.39
C GLU A 433 23.99 14.27 1.08
N TYR A 434 22.80 14.66 0.62
CA TYR A 434 21.65 13.78 0.48
C TYR A 434 20.86 13.96 -0.81
N ILE A 435 20.26 12.87 -1.27
CA ILE A 435 19.21 12.80 -2.27
C ILE A 435 17.88 12.55 -1.53
N VAL A 436 16.83 13.26 -1.91
CA VAL A 436 15.48 13.05 -1.38
C VAL A 436 14.61 12.37 -2.43
N VAL A 437 13.98 11.25 -2.07
CA VAL A 437 13.07 10.49 -2.92
C VAL A 437 11.67 10.53 -2.32
N LEU A 438 10.72 11.08 -3.06
CA LEU A 438 9.31 11.17 -2.68
C LEU A 438 8.53 10.19 -3.55
N LEU A 439 8.06 9.08 -2.97
CA LEU A 439 7.14 8.18 -3.65
C LEU A 439 5.72 8.74 -3.46
N LEU A 440 5.23 9.43 -4.48
CA LEU A 440 3.96 10.12 -4.42
C LEU A 440 2.82 9.11 -4.50
N TRP A 441 2.16 8.91 -3.35
CA TRP A 441 0.93 8.14 -3.19
C TRP A 441 1.05 6.73 -3.78
N SER A 442 1.65 5.80 -3.03
CA SER A 442 1.86 4.44 -3.54
C SER A 442 0.57 3.66 -3.83
N ASN A 443 -0.58 4.13 -3.33
CA ASN A 443 -1.92 3.67 -3.71
C ASN A 443 -2.71 4.76 -4.47
N PRO A 444 -2.40 5.01 -5.74
CA PRO A 444 -3.05 6.07 -6.52
C PRO A 444 -4.54 5.76 -6.80
N ASP A 445 -4.91 4.48 -6.90
CA ASP A 445 -6.29 4.04 -7.10
C ASP A 445 -7.17 4.34 -5.89
N GLY A 446 -6.61 4.16 -4.69
CA GLY A 446 -7.21 4.54 -3.42
C GLY A 446 -7.30 6.06 -3.29
N ASN A 447 -6.27 6.81 -3.68
CA ASN A 447 -6.28 8.27 -3.60
C ASN A 447 -7.36 8.90 -4.48
N GLU A 448 -7.57 8.41 -5.70
CA GLU A 448 -8.68 8.87 -6.54
C GLU A 448 -10.08 8.52 -5.99
N ARG A 449 -10.18 7.52 -5.09
CA ARG A 449 -11.45 6.98 -4.56
C ARG A 449 -11.67 7.18 -3.06
N PRO A 450 -11.08 8.22 -2.49
CA PRO A 450 -10.64 8.32 -1.08
C PRO A 450 -10.77 7.02 -0.28
N GLN A 451 -9.99 6.02 -0.66
CA GLN A 451 -9.99 4.71 -0.04
C GLN A 451 -8.63 4.42 0.58
N ARG A 452 -8.69 3.82 1.77
CA ARG A 452 -7.53 3.22 2.42
C ARG A 452 -7.01 2.05 1.60
N THR A 453 -7.94 1.23 1.14
CA THR A 453 -7.67 0.02 0.39
C THR A 453 -7.37 0.30 -1.07
N ASN A 454 -6.73 -0.65 -1.75
CA ASN A 454 -6.66 -0.67 -3.20
C ASN A 454 -8.02 -1.01 -3.84
N ILE A 455 -8.08 -1.09 -5.18
CA ILE A 455 -9.30 -1.42 -5.92
C ILE A 455 -9.88 -2.80 -5.57
N PHE A 456 -9.05 -3.71 -5.07
CA PHE A 456 -9.48 -5.04 -4.60
C PHE A 456 -9.98 -5.02 -3.16
N GLY A 457 -10.12 -3.84 -2.55
CA GLY A 457 -10.56 -3.67 -1.17
C GLY A 457 -9.61 -4.26 -0.13
N GLN A 458 -8.33 -4.43 -0.48
CA GLN A 458 -7.28 -4.88 0.42
C GLN A 458 -6.46 -3.70 0.93
N ASP A 459 -6.01 -3.77 2.18
CA ASP A 459 -5.12 -2.76 2.75
C ASP A 459 -3.69 -2.98 2.19
N PRO A 460 -3.13 -2.05 1.40
CA PRO A 460 -1.78 -2.17 0.87
C PRO A 460 -0.71 -2.20 1.97
N ASN A 461 -0.96 -1.60 3.14
CA ASN A 461 -0.10 -1.68 4.32
C ASN A 461 -0.33 -2.99 5.13
N ARG A 462 -0.74 -4.07 4.44
CA ARG A 462 -0.82 -5.47 4.91
C ARG A 462 -0.32 -6.47 3.86
N ASP A 463 0.29 -5.99 2.79
CA ASP A 463 0.84 -6.81 1.69
C ASP A 463 2.37 -6.83 1.69
N GLY A 464 2.99 -6.16 2.66
CA GLY A 464 4.42 -6.30 2.85
C GLY A 464 4.78 -7.77 3.08
N GLY A 465 5.87 -8.19 2.44
CA GLY A 465 6.37 -9.54 2.55
C GLY A 465 5.64 -10.55 1.68
N ILE A 466 4.52 -10.21 1.02
CA ILE A 466 3.82 -11.09 0.06
C ILE A 466 3.91 -10.51 -1.36
N PHE A 467 3.75 -9.18 -1.46
CA PHE A 467 3.82 -8.40 -2.70
C PHE A 467 2.85 -8.87 -3.76
N ALA A 468 1.64 -9.20 -3.36
CA ALA A 468 0.61 -9.55 -4.31
C ALA A 468 0.14 -8.31 -5.08
N PHE A 469 0.21 -7.12 -4.48
CA PHE A 469 -0.29 -5.90 -5.10
C PHE A 469 0.78 -5.22 -5.96
N PRO A 470 0.43 -4.73 -7.17
CA PRO A 470 1.35 -3.92 -7.96
C PRO A 470 1.80 -2.64 -7.25
N GLU A 471 0.93 -2.05 -6.43
CA GLU A 471 1.23 -0.88 -5.59
C GLU A 471 2.41 -1.14 -4.65
N THR A 472 2.30 -2.19 -3.82
CA THR A 472 3.36 -2.57 -2.86
C THR A 472 4.65 -2.97 -3.57
N ARG A 473 4.57 -3.66 -4.72
CA ARG A 473 5.76 -3.97 -5.54
C ARG A 473 6.46 -2.72 -6.05
N ALA A 474 5.72 -1.71 -6.49
CA ALA A 474 6.31 -0.44 -6.93
C ALA A 474 7.01 0.27 -5.76
N THR A 475 6.40 0.27 -4.56
CA THR A 475 7.02 0.80 -3.34
C THR A 475 8.35 0.11 -3.04
N VAL A 476 8.36 -1.22 -3.04
CA VAL A 476 9.54 -2.01 -2.67
C VAL A 476 10.61 -1.91 -3.74
N ARG A 477 10.22 -1.86 -5.02
CA ARG A 477 11.15 -1.60 -6.13
C ARG A 477 11.83 -0.24 -5.98
N CYS A 478 11.10 0.79 -5.55
CA CYS A 478 11.67 2.11 -5.27
C CYS A 478 12.65 2.04 -4.10
N LEU A 479 12.25 1.41 -3.00
CA LEU A 479 13.09 1.16 -1.83
C LEU A 479 14.41 0.45 -2.18
N THR A 480 14.34 -0.59 -3.01
CA THR A 480 15.50 -1.38 -3.40
C THR A 480 16.41 -0.65 -4.39
N LYS A 481 15.83 0.08 -5.35
CA LYS A 481 16.57 0.89 -6.31
C LYS A 481 17.41 1.96 -5.60
N TRP A 482 16.81 2.67 -4.65
CA TRP A 482 17.45 3.80 -3.99
C TRP A 482 18.25 3.44 -2.73
N ASP A 483 17.97 2.28 -2.12
CA ASP A 483 18.63 1.72 -0.93
C ASP A 483 18.87 2.76 0.18
N PRO A 484 17.81 3.39 0.72
CA PRO A 484 17.93 4.56 1.55
C PRO A 484 18.58 4.30 2.91
N ILE A 485 19.15 5.36 3.49
CA ILE A 485 19.58 5.37 4.89
C ILE A 485 18.35 5.49 5.79
N TYR A 486 17.40 6.34 5.43
CA TYR A 486 16.16 6.56 6.17
C TYR A 486 14.94 6.44 5.27
N PHE A 487 13.91 5.77 5.78
CA PHE A 487 12.61 5.64 5.13
C PHE A 487 11.50 6.01 6.11
N ALA A 488 10.56 6.84 5.69
CA ALA A 488 9.35 7.13 6.44
C ALA A 488 8.10 6.94 5.57
N GLU A 489 7.12 6.22 6.12
CA GLU A 489 5.78 6.10 5.57
C GLU A 489 4.80 6.91 6.41
N PHE A 490 4.07 7.81 5.76
CA PHE A 490 3.14 8.72 6.39
C PHE A 490 1.71 8.16 6.38
N HIS A 491 1.00 8.37 7.49
CA HIS A 491 -0.33 7.86 7.78
C HIS A 491 -1.17 8.80 8.67
N ASP A 492 -2.48 8.56 8.73
CA ASP A 492 -3.46 9.18 9.66
C ASP A 492 -4.37 8.06 10.23
N ASP A 493 -5.10 8.12 11.36
CA ASP A 493 -5.52 9.17 12.29
C ASP A 493 -5.33 8.63 13.74
N VAL A 494 -4.09 8.51 14.21
CA VAL A 494 -3.85 8.16 15.63
C VAL A 494 -4.03 9.41 16.48
N SER A 495 -4.78 9.32 17.58
CA SER A 495 -5.14 10.48 18.43
C SER A 495 -3.96 11.29 19.02
N THR A 496 -2.73 10.83 18.82
CA THR A 496 -1.46 11.46 19.20
C THR A 496 -0.53 11.35 18.00
N PHE A 497 0.33 12.36 17.77
CA PHE A 497 1.36 12.24 16.74
C PHE A 497 2.31 11.09 17.11
N GLN A 498 2.15 9.96 16.44
CA GLN A 498 2.89 8.75 16.74
C GLN A 498 3.95 8.53 15.66
N ILE A 499 5.17 8.27 16.09
CA ILE A 499 6.31 8.04 15.21
C ILE A 499 6.89 6.67 15.57
N ASP A 500 6.47 5.63 14.85
CA ASP A 500 6.89 4.26 15.12
C ASP A 500 8.12 3.87 14.30
N GLY A 501 9.24 3.60 14.96
CA GLY A 501 10.45 3.01 14.37
C GLY A 501 10.39 1.50 14.22
N CYS A 502 9.17 0.96 14.08
CA CYS A 502 8.81 -0.45 14.18
C CYS A 502 9.10 -1.04 15.58
N THR A 503 8.07 -1.04 16.42
CA THR A 503 8.05 -1.69 17.76
C THR A 503 8.48 -3.16 17.76
N PRO A 504 9.46 -3.57 18.59
CA PRO A 504 9.79 -4.96 18.83
C PRO A 504 8.56 -5.76 19.22
N PRO A 505 8.48 -7.06 18.89
CA PRO A 505 9.57 -7.86 18.37
C PRO A 505 9.86 -7.57 16.92
N THR A 506 11.12 -7.67 16.55
CA THR A 506 11.59 -7.44 15.17
C THR A 506 11.71 -8.76 14.43
N GLU A 507 11.50 -8.74 13.11
CA GLU A 507 11.74 -9.90 12.25
C GLU A 507 13.17 -10.43 12.45
N ALA A 508 13.31 -11.75 12.56
CA ALA A 508 14.52 -12.41 13.03
C ALA A 508 15.75 -12.16 12.15
N SER A 509 15.58 -11.82 10.88
CA SER A 509 16.66 -11.52 9.93
C SER A 509 17.15 -10.07 10.02
N LEU A 510 16.52 -9.20 10.82
CA LEU A 510 17.01 -7.84 11.09
C LEU A 510 18.28 -7.84 11.94
N GLU A 511 19.14 -6.85 11.69
CA GLU A 511 20.28 -6.49 12.55
C GLU A 511 19.82 -5.42 13.56
N ALA A 512 19.04 -5.85 14.55
CA ALA A 512 18.34 -4.94 15.47
C ALA A 512 19.26 -3.99 16.24
N ASP A 513 20.51 -4.37 16.53
CA ASP A 513 21.48 -3.52 17.23
C ASP A 513 21.88 -2.27 16.42
N LEU A 514 22.02 -2.42 15.09
CA LEU A 514 22.36 -1.31 14.20
C LEU A 514 21.18 -0.36 14.02
N ILE A 515 19.96 -0.90 14.00
CA ILE A 515 18.75 -0.10 13.89
C ILE A 515 18.53 0.70 15.17
N ASP A 516 18.57 0.03 16.32
CA ASP A 516 18.33 0.62 17.64
C ASP A 516 19.33 1.73 17.98
N ASN A 517 20.57 1.63 17.48
CA ASN A 517 21.67 2.56 17.74
C ASN A 517 21.31 4.04 17.46
N TYR A 518 20.51 4.30 16.42
CA TYR A 518 20.13 5.64 15.99
C TYR A 518 18.61 5.90 16.00
N MET A 519 17.78 4.87 15.86
CA MET A 519 16.34 5.04 15.61
C MET A 519 15.66 5.98 16.61
N VAL A 520 15.73 5.70 17.92
CA VAL A 520 14.99 6.51 18.91
C VAL A 520 15.45 7.97 18.95
N LYS A 521 16.75 8.24 18.79
CA LYS A 521 17.27 9.62 18.78
C LYS A 521 16.81 10.38 17.54
N LEU A 522 16.78 9.70 16.40
CA LEU A 522 16.29 10.24 15.14
C LEU A 522 14.79 10.57 15.25
N LEU A 523 13.97 9.67 15.81
CA LEU A 523 12.54 9.91 15.99
C LEU A 523 12.26 10.98 17.06
N ASP A 524 13.13 11.11 18.07
CA ASP A 524 13.08 12.24 19.00
C ASP A 524 13.28 13.58 18.27
N ALA A 525 14.23 13.66 17.33
CA ALA A 525 14.43 14.86 16.52
C ALA A 525 13.17 15.20 15.71
N VAL A 526 12.54 14.21 15.07
CA VAL A 526 11.25 14.40 14.37
C VAL A 526 10.21 14.97 15.33
N GLY A 527 10.02 14.34 16.49
CA GLY A 527 9.05 14.74 17.49
C GLY A 527 9.28 16.18 17.97
N TYR A 528 10.50 16.54 18.34
CA TYR A 528 10.82 17.89 18.81
C TYR A 528 10.66 18.97 17.73
N GLY A 529 10.92 18.65 16.46
CA GLY A 529 10.61 19.54 15.34
C GLY A 529 9.12 19.76 15.19
N ALA A 530 8.32 18.69 15.23
CA ALA A 530 6.87 18.80 15.13
C ALA A 530 6.25 19.57 16.32
N LEU A 531 6.79 19.40 17.53
CA LEU A 531 6.39 20.17 18.72
C LEU A 531 6.83 21.64 18.71
N GLY A 532 7.81 21.99 17.88
CA GLY A 532 8.17 23.38 17.63
C GLY A 532 7.14 24.13 16.80
N ASN A 533 6.09 23.44 16.35
CA ASN A 533 4.95 23.97 15.62
C ASN A 533 3.64 23.71 16.40
N SER A 534 2.60 23.16 15.76
CA SER A 534 1.24 23.13 16.33
C SER A 534 0.96 21.89 17.22
N PHE A 535 1.78 20.85 17.13
CA PHE A 535 1.63 19.65 17.96
C PHE A 535 2.05 19.86 19.41
N THR A 536 1.37 19.17 20.33
CA THR A 536 1.55 19.33 21.78
C THR A 536 2.34 18.22 22.43
N ASN A 537 2.28 17.03 21.84
CA ASN A 537 2.96 15.81 22.25
C ASN A 537 3.27 14.93 21.04
N PHE A 538 4.12 13.95 21.27
CA PHE A 538 4.35 12.84 20.35
C PHE A 538 4.61 11.57 21.15
N SER A 539 4.46 10.41 20.52
CA SER A 539 4.86 9.11 21.08
C SER A 539 5.84 8.41 20.15
N ILE A 540 6.76 7.65 20.74
CA ILE A 540 7.62 6.68 20.04
C ILE A 540 7.28 5.31 20.62
N PRO A 541 6.42 4.51 19.97
CA PRO A 541 5.97 3.22 20.50
C PRO A 541 7.09 2.29 20.97
N THR A 542 8.22 2.23 20.24
CA THR A 542 9.45 1.48 20.60
C THR A 542 9.99 1.80 22.00
N ARG A 543 9.77 3.04 22.47
CA ARG A 543 10.23 3.58 23.75
C ARG A 543 9.10 3.74 24.78
N ASP A 544 7.87 4.00 24.33
CA ASP A 544 6.77 4.51 25.16
C ASP A 544 5.62 3.49 25.34
N MET A 545 5.56 2.40 24.57
CA MET A 545 4.49 1.39 24.62
C MET A 545 4.96 0.01 25.10
N VAL A 546 4.07 -0.73 25.76
CA VAL A 546 4.36 -2.07 26.32
C VAL A 546 3.64 -3.22 25.62
N SER A 547 2.85 -2.91 24.60
CA SER A 547 2.12 -3.83 23.72
C SER A 547 1.76 -3.08 22.44
N ASP A 548 0.97 -3.72 21.57
CA ASP A 548 0.54 -3.18 20.28
C ASP A 548 1.69 -3.10 19.26
N TRP A 549 2.47 -4.17 19.21
CA TRP A 549 3.73 -4.18 18.49
C TRP A 549 3.63 -4.70 17.05
N ASP A 550 4.49 -4.16 16.18
CA ASP A 550 4.33 -4.26 14.72
C ASP A 550 5.57 -4.75 13.92
N ALA A 551 6.80 -4.73 14.47
CA ALA A 551 8.00 -5.04 13.67
C ALA A 551 8.23 -6.54 13.37
N GLY A 552 7.40 -7.42 13.92
CA GLY A 552 7.64 -8.87 13.91
C GLY A 552 7.28 -9.52 12.58
N ALA A 553 6.48 -8.83 11.78
CA ALA A 553 6.01 -9.28 10.48
C ALA A 553 6.56 -8.38 9.36
N LEU A 554 6.83 -8.96 8.20
CA LEU A 554 7.27 -8.20 7.01
C LEU A 554 6.16 -7.38 6.36
N LEU A 555 5.07 -7.05 7.06
CA LEU A 555 3.83 -6.49 6.52
C LEU A 555 3.92 -5.04 6.06
N TYR A 556 4.82 -4.28 6.66
CA TYR A 556 4.84 -2.83 6.58
C TYR A 556 6.04 -2.36 5.75
N SER A 557 5.87 -1.30 4.97
CA SER A 557 6.96 -0.76 4.13
C SER A 557 8.17 -0.36 4.97
N ALA A 558 7.95 0.18 6.17
CA ALA A 558 9.00 0.53 7.11
C ALA A 558 9.84 -0.68 7.54
N SER A 559 9.20 -1.80 7.88
CA SER A 559 9.88 -3.06 8.23
C SER A 559 10.64 -3.65 7.04
N ILE A 560 10.12 -3.49 5.82
CA ILE A 560 10.82 -3.90 4.60
C ILE A 560 12.05 -3.01 4.33
N ALA A 561 11.96 -1.70 4.58
CA ALA A 561 13.12 -0.81 4.49
C ALA A 561 14.25 -1.26 5.44
N MET A 562 13.90 -1.69 6.65
CA MET A 562 14.85 -2.22 7.63
C MET A 562 15.53 -3.52 7.16
N MET A 563 14.89 -4.34 6.33
CA MET A 563 15.53 -5.51 5.69
C MET A 563 16.66 -5.13 4.72
N ASN A 564 16.64 -3.90 4.23
CA ASN A 564 17.70 -3.34 3.40
C ASN A 564 18.74 -2.56 4.22
N GLY A 565 18.61 -2.53 5.56
CA GLY A 565 19.49 -1.79 6.46
C GLY A 565 19.14 -0.31 6.62
N SER A 566 17.95 0.12 6.18
CA SER A 566 17.45 1.48 6.42
C SER A 566 16.93 1.61 7.86
N LEU A 567 16.96 2.83 8.40
CA LEU A 567 16.15 3.23 9.54
C LEU A 567 14.73 3.51 9.01
N GLY A 568 13.83 2.52 9.10
CA GLY A 568 12.43 2.62 8.66
C GLY A 568 11.50 3.11 9.78
N SER A 569 10.53 3.97 9.45
CA SER A 569 9.50 4.42 10.41
C SER A 569 8.14 4.70 9.76
N THR A 570 7.11 4.73 10.60
CA THR A 570 5.71 5.04 10.29
C THR A 570 5.27 6.24 11.10
N TRP A 571 4.74 7.29 10.46
CA TRP A 571 4.28 8.51 11.15
C TRP A 571 2.77 8.62 11.03
N GLU A 572 2.09 8.73 12.15
CA GLU A 572 0.63 8.79 12.25
C GLU A 572 0.21 10.17 12.74
N PHE A 573 -0.44 10.96 11.88
CA PHE A 573 -0.87 12.31 12.20
C PHE A 573 -2.22 12.32 12.95
N PRO A 574 -2.39 13.22 13.94
CA PRO A 574 -3.59 13.23 14.79
C PRO A 574 -4.74 14.11 14.29
N MET A 575 -4.55 14.86 13.19
CA MET A 575 -5.46 15.93 12.81
C MET A 575 -5.48 16.19 11.32
N ASN A 576 -6.68 16.38 10.78
CA ASN A 576 -6.87 16.53 9.35
C ASN A 576 -6.89 17.98 8.82
N ASN A 577 -5.80 18.75 9.00
CA ASN A 577 -5.72 20.17 8.63
C ASN A 577 -4.32 20.62 8.16
N GLN A 578 -4.18 21.91 7.78
CA GLN A 578 -2.89 22.48 7.33
C GLN A 578 -1.86 22.57 8.46
N ASP A 579 -2.27 22.87 9.69
CA ASP A 579 -1.36 23.00 10.83
C ASP A 579 -0.64 21.66 11.17
N ALA A 580 -1.29 20.53 10.87
CA ALA A 580 -0.71 19.20 10.99
C ALA A 580 0.35 18.94 9.91
N ILE A 581 0.09 19.37 8.67
CA ILE A 581 1.07 19.32 7.56
C ILE A 581 2.28 20.19 7.91
N ASP A 582 2.07 21.41 8.39
CA ASP A 582 3.15 22.33 8.77
C ASP A 582 3.97 21.77 9.95
N SER A 583 3.35 21.03 10.87
CA SER A 583 4.05 20.35 11.97
C SER A 583 4.84 19.14 11.50
N GLY A 584 4.28 18.35 10.58
CA GLY A 584 4.99 17.27 9.91
C GLY A 584 6.22 17.78 9.16
N LEU A 585 6.08 18.90 8.44
CA LEU A 585 7.20 19.58 7.76
C LEU A 585 8.30 20.01 8.74
N SER A 586 7.96 20.64 9.87
CA SER A 586 8.96 20.98 10.90
C SER A 586 9.66 19.73 11.46
N GLY A 587 8.94 18.63 11.63
CA GLY A 587 9.53 17.33 11.99
C GLY A 587 10.50 16.80 10.94
N ILE A 588 10.15 16.89 9.66
CA ILE A 588 10.99 16.48 8.52
C ILE A 588 12.27 17.32 8.43
N PHE A 589 12.17 18.64 8.55
CA PHE A 589 13.36 19.49 8.46
C PHE A 589 14.28 19.31 9.67
N ASN A 590 13.74 19.07 10.87
CA ASN A 590 14.57 18.74 12.02
C ASN A 590 15.21 17.34 11.90
N LEU A 591 14.52 16.39 11.28
CA LEU A 591 15.10 15.11 10.87
C LEU A 591 16.27 15.32 9.90
N MET A 592 16.08 16.10 8.84
CA MET A 592 17.15 16.39 7.87
C MET A 592 18.36 17.04 8.54
N LYS A 593 18.12 17.98 9.46
CA LYS A 593 19.18 18.61 10.25
C LYS A 593 19.92 17.59 11.13
N TYR A 594 19.19 16.75 11.86
CA TYR A 594 19.78 15.68 12.68
C TYR A 594 20.60 14.69 11.83
N MET A 595 20.09 14.32 10.66
CA MET A 595 20.80 13.41 9.76
C MET A 595 22.12 14.01 9.26
N SER A 596 22.12 15.29 8.88
CA SER A 596 23.34 16.01 8.47
C SER A 596 24.36 16.08 9.62
N ASP A 597 23.90 16.35 10.84
CA ASP A 597 24.77 16.41 12.03
C ASP A 597 25.39 15.04 12.41
N GLU A 598 24.69 13.94 12.11
CA GLU A 598 25.11 12.56 12.42
C GLU A 598 25.52 11.77 11.17
N ARG A 599 25.79 12.47 10.06
CA ARG A 599 25.98 11.92 8.71
C ARG A 599 26.89 10.69 8.71
N ASP A 600 28.13 10.86 9.12
CA ASP A 600 29.15 9.80 9.05
C ASP A 600 28.76 8.58 9.88
N GLY A 601 28.17 8.79 11.06
CA GLY A 601 27.71 7.71 11.93
C GLY A 601 26.54 6.92 11.32
N LEU A 602 25.58 7.61 10.71
CA LEU A 602 24.44 6.98 10.02
C LEU A 602 24.90 6.15 8.81
N TYR A 603 25.85 6.67 8.03
CA TYR A 603 26.44 5.94 6.91
C TYR A 603 27.24 4.73 7.36
N ASP A 604 28.11 4.88 8.35
CA ASP A 604 28.93 3.78 8.85
C ASP A 604 28.04 2.67 9.42
N ASN A 605 26.94 3.04 10.10
CA ASN A 605 25.93 2.10 10.57
C ASN A 605 25.22 1.34 9.44
N LYS A 606 24.84 2.03 8.35
CA LYS A 606 24.27 1.41 7.14
C LYS A 606 25.29 0.49 6.47
N LEU A 607 26.56 0.88 6.36
CA LEU A 607 27.60 0.06 5.74
C LEU A 607 27.95 -1.15 6.61
N GLU A 608 28.01 -1.02 7.93
CA GLU A 608 28.20 -2.16 8.85
C GLU A 608 27.09 -3.20 8.69
N TYR A 609 25.84 -2.78 8.48
CA TYR A 609 24.74 -3.71 8.13
C TYR A 609 25.09 -4.52 6.87
N LYS A 610 25.60 -3.84 5.84
CA LYS A 610 25.96 -4.45 4.56
C LYS A 610 27.22 -5.31 4.67
N VAL A 611 28.21 -4.93 5.48
CA VAL A 611 29.41 -5.74 5.79
C VAL A 611 28.99 -7.04 6.43
N ARG A 612 28.11 -7.01 7.45
CA ARG A 612 27.57 -8.25 8.03
C ARG A 612 26.81 -9.09 7.00
N GLY A 613 26.21 -8.44 6.01
CA GLY A 613 25.65 -9.05 4.82
C GLY A 613 26.68 -9.84 4.00
N VAL A 614 27.66 -9.12 3.46
CA VAL A 614 28.70 -9.65 2.57
C VAL A 614 29.58 -10.70 3.25
N GLU A 615 29.89 -10.52 4.54
CA GLU A 615 30.71 -11.47 5.31
C GLU A 615 29.88 -12.57 6.00
N ASN A 616 28.56 -12.60 5.77
CA ASN A 616 27.60 -13.54 6.35
C ASN A 616 27.68 -13.70 7.89
N ILE A 617 27.85 -12.58 8.60
CA ILE A 617 28.03 -12.54 10.07
C ILE A 617 26.68 -12.62 10.79
N ASP A 618 26.50 -13.58 11.70
CA ASP A 618 25.28 -13.73 12.53
C ASP A 618 25.17 -12.68 13.65
N ALA A 619 26.29 -12.23 14.23
CA ALA A 619 26.31 -11.23 15.31
C ALA A 619 25.40 -11.56 16.53
N LYS A 620 25.19 -12.85 16.80
CA LYS A 620 24.32 -13.40 17.86
C LYS A 620 24.31 -12.60 19.18
N ASP A 621 25.48 -12.34 19.76
CA ASP A 621 25.59 -11.73 21.08
C ASP A 621 25.14 -10.25 21.12
N LYS A 622 25.08 -9.59 19.96
CA LYS A 622 24.61 -8.20 19.82
C LYS A 622 23.12 -8.13 19.47
N VAL A 623 22.66 -9.02 18.58
CA VAL A 623 21.32 -8.93 18.00
C VAL A 623 20.27 -9.66 18.83
N ASP A 624 20.51 -10.92 19.22
CA ASP A 624 19.53 -11.76 19.91
C ASP A 624 18.90 -11.08 21.15
N PRO A 625 19.66 -10.33 21.99
CA PRO A 625 19.09 -9.64 23.16
C PRO A 625 18.03 -8.59 22.81
N LEU A 626 18.08 -8.01 21.61
CA LEU A 626 17.24 -6.88 21.19
C LEU A 626 15.97 -7.30 20.43
N LEU A 627 15.94 -8.52 19.86
CA LEU A 627 14.81 -9.01 19.05
C LEU A 627 13.50 -9.15 19.84
N THR A 628 13.58 -9.30 21.16
CA THR A 628 12.42 -9.53 22.03
C THR A 628 12.39 -8.60 23.23
N SER A 629 13.15 -7.52 23.21
CA SER A 629 13.21 -6.55 24.31
C SER A 629 12.63 -5.21 23.88
N VAL A 630 11.94 -4.55 24.80
CA VAL A 630 11.64 -3.12 24.70
C VAL A 630 12.93 -2.30 24.85
N HIS A 631 12.96 -1.11 24.27
CA HIS A 631 14.11 -0.22 24.33
C HIS A 631 14.48 0.10 25.79
N TRP A 632 15.77 0.08 26.13
CA TRP A 632 16.28 0.24 27.51
C TRP A 632 15.87 1.57 28.19
N LEU A 633 15.63 2.63 27.41
CA LEU A 633 15.06 3.90 27.91
C LEU A 633 13.68 3.76 28.59
N LEU A 634 12.97 2.64 28.41
CA LEU A 634 11.73 2.34 29.11
C LEU A 634 11.95 2.00 30.60
N GLU A 635 13.21 1.75 31.03
CA GLU A 635 13.55 1.48 32.43
C GLU A 635 13.10 2.61 33.39
N GLU A 636 13.10 3.86 32.94
CA GLU A 636 12.70 5.03 33.74
C GLU A 636 11.23 4.98 34.20
N VAL A 637 10.40 4.20 33.48
CA VAL A 637 8.94 4.14 33.70
C VAL A 637 8.46 2.72 33.97
N ARG A 638 9.38 1.75 34.10
CA ARG A 638 9.08 0.32 34.28
C ARG A 638 8.13 0.03 35.45
N ASP A 639 8.25 0.77 36.56
CA ASP A 639 7.40 0.58 37.75
C ASP A 639 5.94 1.04 37.55
N GLN A 640 5.66 1.76 36.46
CA GLN A 640 4.33 2.25 36.11
C GLN A 640 3.62 1.33 35.12
N VAL A 641 4.26 0.23 34.69
CA VAL A 641 3.74 -0.62 33.63
C VAL A 641 3.83 -2.12 33.96
N ILE A 642 2.81 -2.88 33.58
CA ILE A 642 2.77 -4.34 33.70
C ILE A 642 3.26 -4.93 32.37
N PHE A 643 4.37 -5.67 32.43
CA PHE A 643 4.98 -6.33 31.27
C PHE A 643 4.67 -7.83 31.31
N GLU A 644 3.89 -8.33 30.35
CA GLU A 644 3.59 -9.77 30.20
C GLU A 644 4.28 -10.35 28.95
N MET A 645 5.62 -10.27 28.88
CA MET A 645 6.37 -11.18 28.01
C MET A 645 6.85 -12.39 28.81
N ASN A 646 6.74 -13.58 28.23
CA ASN A 646 7.31 -14.77 28.81
C ASN A 646 8.84 -14.67 28.76
N THR A 647 9.46 -14.34 29.90
CA THR A 647 10.92 -14.20 30.04
C THR A 647 11.68 -15.52 29.93
N ALA A 648 10.99 -16.66 29.77
CA ALA A 648 11.61 -17.91 29.37
C ALA A 648 11.96 -17.84 27.86
N VAL A 649 13.08 -17.18 27.58
CA VAL A 649 13.73 -17.01 26.27
C VAL A 649 13.53 -18.23 25.37
N GLN A 650 12.64 -18.13 24.40
CA GLN A 650 12.71 -18.93 23.18
C GLN A 650 13.57 -18.13 22.18
N GLN A 651 14.53 -18.79 21.53
CA GLN A 651 15.44 -18.17 20.56
C GLN A 651 14.64 -17.50 19.44
N ALA A 652 14.69 -16.16 19.37
CA ALA A 652 14.11 -15.41 18.24
C ALA A 652 14.78 -15.76 16.90
N ARG A 653 16.07 -16.15 16.94
CA ARG A 653 16.82 -16.77 15.84
C ARG A 653 17.10 -18.26 16.13
N PRO A 654 16.24 -19.20 15.73
CA PRO A 654 16.50 -20.61 15.94
C PRO A 654 17.66 -21.07 15.08
N ARG A 655 18.67 -21.67 15.71
CA ARG A 655 19.90 -22.13 15.05
C ARG A 655 19.90 -23.66 14.93
N PRO A 656 20.15 -24.22 13.72
CA PRO A 656 20.34 -25.65 13.61
C PRO A 656 21.61 -26.08 14.33
N LYS A 657 21.68 -27.37 14.67
CA LYS A 657 22.87 -27.96 15.28
C LYS A 657 23.58 -28.87 14.29
N ASP A 658 24.90 -28.86 14.32
CA ASP A 658 25.71 -29.81 13.59
C ASP A 658 25.63 -31.23 14.21
N ALA A 659 26.34 -32.19 13.62
CA ALA A 659 26.36 -33.57 14.09
C ALA A 659 26.99 -33.74 15.49
N ASP A 660 27.81 -32.76 15.92
CA ASP A 660 28.48 -32.74 17.22
C ASP A 660 27.64 -31.98 18.28
N GLY A 661 26.52 -31.37 17.88
CA GLY A 661 25.59 -30.63 18.74
C GLY A 661 25.92 -29.15 18.92
N ASN A 662 26.88 -28.60 18.17
CA ASN A 662 27.18 -27.16 18.17
C ASN A 662 26.14 -26.40 17.34
N GLU A 663 25.79 -25.20 17.78
CA GLU A 663 24.91 -24.32 17.00
C GLU A 663 25.64 -23.81 15.77
N LEU A 664 24.96 -23.87 14.62
CA LEU A 664 25.36 -23.25 13.37
C LEU A 664 24.89 -21.78 13.35
N SER A 665 25.44 -21.00 12.41
CA SER A 665 24.97 -19.64 12.12
C SER A 665 23.47 -19.64 11.82
N PHE A 666 22.74 -18.61 12.25
CA PHE A 666 21.35 -18.40 11.83
C PHE A 666 21.22 -18.28 10.31
N PHE A 667 22.14 -17.56 9.67
CA PHE A 667 22.21 -17.44 8.22
C PHE A 667 22.98 -18.65 7.63
N PRO A 668 22.40 -19.39 6.67
CA PRO A 668 23.13 -20.44 5.95
C PRO A 668 24.20 -19.83 5.04
N GLU A 669 25.09 -20.66 4.49
CA GLU A 669 26.01 -20.25 3.42
C GLU A 669 25.25 -20.11 2.09
N TYR A 670 24.30 -21.03 1.85
CA TYR A 670 23.54 -21.07 0.59
C TYR A 670 22.08 -21.44 0.82
N TRP A 671 21.19 -20.79 0.06
CA TRP A 671 19.89 -21.36 -0.27
C TRP A 671 19.96 -22.06 -1.63
N ILE A 672 19.53 -23.32 -1.69
CA ILE A 672 19.55 -24.17 -2.88
C ILE A 672 18.11 -24.40 -3.33
N LEU A 673 17.79 -24.00 -4.55
CA LEU A 673 16.45 -24.06 -5.13
C LEU A 673 16.50 -24.82 -6.48
N PRO A 674 16.42 -26.15 -6.46
CA PRO A 674 16.38 -26.93 -7.70
C PRO A 674 15.07 -26.65 -8.47
N VAL A 675 15.16 -26.72 -9.80
CA VAL A 675 13.99 -26.74 -10.70
C VAL A 675 13.81 -28.09 -11.39
N ASP A 676 14.70 -29.04 -11.13
CA ASP A 676 14.54 -30.43 -11.54
C ASP A 676 13.35 -31.04 -10.80
N THR A 677 12.42 -31.60 -11.56
CA THR A 677 11.15 -32.12 -11.05
C THR A 677 11.26 -33.33 -10.12
N SER A 678 12.41 -34.00 -10.08
CA SER A 678 12.69 -35.07 -9.12
C SER A 678 13.07 -34.55 -7.73
N LEU A 679 13.55 -33.31 -7.65
CA LEU A 679 13.96 -32.63 -6.42
C LEU A 679 13.00 -31.50 -6.03
N GLN A 680 12.22 -31.01 -6.98
CA GLN A 680 11.34 -29.87 -6.83
C GLN A 680 9.91 -30.21 -7.18
N PHE A 681 9.02 -29.91 -6.24
CA PHE A 681 7.60 -30.10 -6.44
C PHE A 681 7.01 -29.04 -7.37
N SER A 682 7.40 -27.76 -7.20
CA SER A 682 6.92 -26.63 -8.00
C SER A 682 8.09 -25.83 -8.61
N PRO A 683 8.64 -26.26 -9.76
CA PRO A 683 9.70 -25.51 -10.44
C PRO A 683 9.27 -24.09 -10.86
N SER A 684 8.00 -23.92 -11.23
CA SER A 684 7.41 -22.60 -11.52
C SER A 684 7.40 -21.71 -10.28
N GLY A 685 7.00 -22.24 -9.12
CA GLY A 685 6.98 -21.50 -7.87
C GLY A 685 8.38 -21.03 -7.45
N VAL A 686 9.42 -21.83 -7.72
CA VAL A 686 10.82 -21.41 -7.54
C VAL A 686 11.16 -20.21 -8.41
N VAL A 687 10.92 -20.28 -9.73
CA VAL A 687 11.26 -19.19 -10.65
C VAL A 687 10.46 -17.92 -10.32
N GLU A 688 9.19 -18.07 -9.97
CA GLU A 688 8.33 -16.95 -9.55
C GLU A 688 8.85 -16.26 -8.29
N ALA A 689 9.18 -17.04 -7.26
CA ALA A 689 9.72 -16.53 -6.00
C ALA A 689 11.08 -15.87 -6.20
N LEU A 690 11.99 -16.52 -6.93
CA LEU A 690 13.33 -15.99 -7.20
C LEU A 690 13.29 -14.72 -8.05
N ALA A 691 12.40 -14.64 -9.06
CA ALA A 691 12.24 -13.42 -9.85
C ALA A 691 11.78 -12.25 -8.97
N ALA A 692 10.83 -12.49 -8.05
CA ALA A 692 10.40 -11.46 -7.10
C ALA A 692 11.49 -11.11 -6.07
N ILE A 693 12.26 -12.09 -5.58
CA ILE A 693 13.40 -11.87 -4.67
C ILE A 693 14.47 -10.99 -5.33
N GLN A 694 14.79 -11.24 -6.60
CA GLN A 694 15.74 -10.44 -7.35
C GLN A 694 15.19 -9.05 -7.67
N GLU A 695 13.97 -8.97 -8.22
CA GLU A 695 13.34 -7.72 -8.64
C GLU A 695 13.06 -6.76 -7.46
N LEU A 696 12.50 -7.29 -6.36
CA LEU A 696 12.06 -6.50 -5.22
C LEU A 696 13.14 -6.39 -4.14
N GLY A 697 14.02 -7.37 -4.01
CA GLY A 697 15.07 -7.40 -2.99
C GLY A 697 16.45 -7.00 -3.47
N GLY A 698 16.67 -6.93 -4.79
CA GLY A 698 17.99 -6.71 -5.37
C GLY A 698 18.97 -7.85 -5.08
N VAL A 699 18.46 -9.04 -4.75
CA VAL A 699 19.26 -10.21 -4.38
C VAL A 699 19.90 -10.80 -5.63
N GLU A 700 21.20 -11.04 -5.56
CA GLU A 700 21.94 -11.73 -6.60
C GLU A 700 21.63 -13.24 -6.55
N ILE A 701 21.36 -13.81 -7.72
CA ILE A 701 20.99 -15.21 -7.89
C ILE A 701 21.97 -15.86 -8.86
N GLU A 702 22.42 -17.06 -8.51
CA GLU A 702 23.29 -17.86 -9.34
C GLU A 702 22.60 -19.14 -9.82
N ARG A 703 23.16 -19.75 -10.87
CA ARG A 703 22.72 -21.03 -11.41
C ARG A 703 23.91 -21.96 -11.63
N THR A 704 23.79 -23.22 -11.21
CA THR A 704 24.86 -24.21 -11.41
C THR A 704 25.09 -24.50 -12.89
N THR A 705 26.35 -24.52 -13.32
CA THR A 705 26.75 -24.84 -14.70
C THR A 705 27.07 -26.33 -14.88
N GLU A 706 27.25 -27.06 -13.77
CA GLU A 706 27.52 -28.49 -13.71
C GLU A 706 26.83 -29.12 -12.49
N PRO A 707 26.71 -30.46 -12.40
CA PRO A 707 26.20 -31.12 -11.21
C PRO A 707 27.09 -30.88 -9.97
N VAL A 708 26.47 -30.57 -8.82
CA VAL A 708 27.18 -30.27 -7.56
C VAL A 708 26.68 -31.17 -6.43
N LEU A 709 27.60 -31.83 -5.72
CA LEU A 709 27.30 -32.64 -4.53
C LEU A 709 27.42 -31.81 -3.25
N VAL A 710 26.30 -31.58 -2.58
CA VAL A 710 26.21 -30.82 -1.33
C VAL A 710 25.36 -31.62 -0.34
N ASP A 711 25.87 -31.79 0.89
CA ASP A 711 25.18 -32.48 1.99
C ASP A 711 24.58 -33.87 1.62
N GLY A 712 25.29 -34.60 0.76
CA GLY A 712 24.90 -35.94 0.30
C GLY A 712 23.89 -35.96 -0.86
N VAL A 713 23.42 -34.80 -1.32
CA VAL A 713 22.50 -34.65 -2.46
C VAL A 713 23.25 -34.11 -3.68
N THR A 714 23.06 -34.75 -4.84
CA THR A 714 23.61 -34.23 -6.11
C THR A 714 22.56 -33.37 -6.79
N TYR A 715 22.83 -32.06 -6.84
CA TYR A 715 22.01 -31.09 -7.56
C TYR A 715 22.47 -31.01 -9.02
N PRO A 716 21.58 -31.17 -10.01
CA PRO A 716 21.97 -31.10 -11.42
C PRO A 716 22.36 -29.68 -11.83
N ALA A 717 23.02 -29.57 -13.00
CA ALA A 717 23.22 -28.28 -13.67
C ALA A 717 21.86 -27.61 -13.91
N GLY A 718 21.81 -26.28 -13.79
CA GLY A 718 20.57 -25.50 -13.87
C GLY A 718 19.86 -25.31 -12.52
N THR A 719 20.42 -25.78 -11.41
CA THR A 719 19.92 -25.52 -10.06
C THR A 719 20.20 -24.08 -9.67
N TYR A 720 19.19 -23.34 -9.18
CA TYR A 720 19.39 -21.99 -8.68
C TYR A 720 19.93 -22.01 -7.26
N VAL A 721 20.81 -21.07 -6.96
CA VAL A 721 21.46 -20.90 -5.66
C VAL A 721 21.49 -19.42 -5.32
N ILE A 722 21.20 -19.10 -4.06
CA ILE A 722 21.48 -17.78 -3.48
C ILE A 722 22.67 -17.94 -2.56
N ASP A 723 23.79 -17.31 -2.92
CA ASP A 723 24.94 -17.14 -2.03
C ASP A 723 24.59 -16.08 -0.98
N MET A 724 24.69 -16.43 0.30
CA MET A 724 24.30 -15.52 1.39
C MET A 724 25.36 -14.45 1.69
N HIS A 725 26.55 -14.52 1.08
CA HIS A 725 27.62 -13.51 1.16
C HIS A 725 27.32 -12.29 0.28
N GLN A 726 26.25 -11.56 0.61
CA GLN A 726 25.82 -10.35 -0.12
C GLN A 726 25.08 -9.34 0.77
N GLY A 727 25.13 -8.05 0.43
CA GLY A 727 24.50 -6.98 1.20
C GLY A 727 22.97 -7.05 1.32
N ARG A 728 22.31 -7.92 0.55
CA ARG A 728 20.85 -8.15 0.53
C ARG A 728 20.43 -9.45 1.22
N ARG A 729 21.34 -10.11 1.97
CA ARG A 729 21.08 -11.44 2.56
C ARG A 729 19.87 -11.47 3.50
N SER A 730 19.62 -10.40 4.26
CA SER A 730 18.51 -10.37 5.23
C SER A 730 17.16 -10.47 4.53
N TRP A 731 17.01 -9.79 3.38
CA TRP A 731 15.84 -9.92 2.53
C TRP A 731 15.67 -11.34 1.98
N ALA A 732 16.73 -11.92 1.40
CA ALA A 732 16.68 -13.28 0.86
C ALA A 732 16.30 -14.31 1.94
N HIS A 733 16.88 -14.16 3.14
CA HIS A 733 16.61 -15.04 4.26
C HIS A 733 15.18 -14.89 4.76
N SER A 734 14.70 -13.68 5.01
CA SER A 734 13.42 -13.44 5.67
C SER A 734 12.22 -14.04 4.93
N VAL A 735 12.24 -14.05 3.59
CA VAL A 735 11.16 -14.63 2.77
C VAL A 735 11.30 -16.14 2.52
N LEU A 736 12.52 -16.70 2.54
CA LEU A 736 12.77 -18.14 2.36
C LEU A 736 12.71 -18.93 3.66
N TYR A 737 13.01 -18.27 4.76
CA TYR A 737 13.05 -18.84 6.09
C TYR A 737 11.66 -19.39 6.50
N PRO A 738 11.58 -20.56 7.18
CA PRO A 738 10.31 -21.14 7.61
C PRO A 738 9.45 -20.28 8.56
N GLY A 739 10.02 -19.22 9.14
CA GLY A 739 9.37 -18.35 10.12
C GLY A 739 9.64 -18.77 11.57
N PHE A 740 9.12 -18.00 12.53
CA PHE A 740 9.22 -18.27 13.97
C PHE A 740 7.81 -18.47 14.58
N ASP A 741 7.75 -19.02 15.79
CA ASP A 741 6.47 -19.12 16.54
C ASP A 741 6.12 -17.77 17.17
N SER A 742 5.16 -17.04 16.61
CA SER A 742 4.79 -15.70 17.11
C SER A 742 4.12 -15.71 18.48
N ASN A 743 3.76 -16.88 19.03
CA ASN A 743 3.20 -16.96 20.39
C ASN A 743 4.18 -16.64 21.48
N ILE A 744 5.49 -16.65 21.19
CA ILE A 744 6.52 -16.23 22.14
C ILE A 744 6.30 -14.77 22.60
N TYR A 745 5.54 -14.00 21.81
CA TYR A 745 5.20 -12.60 22.07
C TYR A 745 3.82 -12.40 22.75
N GLY A 746 3.09 -13.49 23.02
CA GLY A 746 1.83 -13.44 23.76
C GLY A 746 0.76 -12.51 23.15
N SER A 747 0.15 -11.67 23.97
CA SER A 747 -0.82 -10.65 23.55
C SER A 747 -0.17 -9.31 23.19
N ALA A 748 1.16 -9.20 23.17
CA ALA A 748 1.86 -7.94 22.95
C ALA A 748 1.89 -7.50 21.47
N LEU A 749 1.75 -8.44 20.53
CA LEU A 749 1.67 -8.14 19.09
C LEU A 749 0.28 -7.59 18.69
N TYR A 750 0.27 -6.44 18.01
CA TYR A 750 -0.93 -5.84 17.40
C TYR A 750 -1.42 -6.70 16.23
N ASP A 751 -0.51 -7.01 15.28
CA ASP A 751 -0.80 -7.81 14.09
C ASP A 751 0.16 -9.00 13.93
N GLY A 752 0.15 -9.93 14.91
CA GLY A 752 0.98 -11.14 14.90
C GLY A 752 0.56 -12.22 13.89
N ASN A 753 -0.31 -11.89 12.94
CA ASN A 753 -1.04 -12.81 12.08
C ASN A 753 -0.35 -13.05 10.74
N THR A 754 0.95 -13.39 10.69
CA THR A 754 1.54 -13.76 9.40
C THR A 754 2.44 -14.97 9.44
N VAL A 755 2.20 -15.81 8.45
CA VAL A 755 3.19 -16.73 7.91
C VAL A 755 4.03 -15.93 6.94
N THR A 756 5.35 -15.90 7.09
CA THR A 756 6.27 -15.16 6.19
C THR A 756 7.00 -16.07 5.20
N SER A 757 6.88 -17.39 5.36
CA SER A 757 7.61 -18.37 4.55
C SER A 757 7.03 -18.56 3.15
N TRP A 758 7.67 -17.98 2.13
CA TRP A 758 7.27 -18.14 0.73
C TRP A 758 7.33 -19.58 0.23
N PRO A 759 8.38 -20.38 0.53
CA PRO A 759 8.39 -21.78 0.14
C PRO A 759 7.13 -22.51 0.61
N ALA A 760 6.70 -22.19 1.83
CA ALA A 760 5.56 -22.82 2.47
C ALA A 760 4.21 -22.32 1.92
N GLN A 761 4.10 -21.03 1.58
CA GLN A 761 2.89 -20.42 1.00
C GLN A 761 2.71 -20.74 -0.48
N LYS A 762 3.81 -20.75 -1.24
CA LYS A 762 3.81 -20.91 -2.71
C LYS A 762 4.09 -22.36 -3.14
N GLY A 763 4.29 -23.28 -2.18
CA GLY A 763 4.39 -24.72 -2.43
C GLY A 763 5.67 -25.14 -3.14
N PHE A 764 6.82 -24.54 -2.82
CA PHE A 764 8.12 -24.95 -3.38
C PHE A 764 9.12 -25.33 -2.28
N ASN A 765 10.13 -26.10 -2.65
CA ASN A 765 11.22 -26.50 -1.76
C ASN A 765 12.37 -25.49 -1.85
N ALA A 766 12.84 -25.01 -0.69
CA ALA A 766 14.07 -24.25 -0.52
C ALA A 766 14.94 -24.96 0.54
N ILE A 767 16.23 -25.14 0.25
CA ILE A 767 17.11 -25.99 1.06
C ILE A 767 18.31 -25.17 1.52
N CYS A 768 18.58 -25.15 2.83
CA CYS A 768 19.78 -24.51 3.38
C CYS A 768 20.99 -25.45 3.32
N SER A 769 22.18 -24.87 3.13
CA SER A 769 23.46 -25.53 3.44
C SER A 769 24.38 -24.58 4.19
N TRP A 770 25.10 -25.10 5.20
CA TRP A 770 26.17 -24.39 5.93
C TRP A 770 27.57 -24.80 5.45
N LYS A 771 27.64 -25.51 4.32
CA LYS A 771 28.92 -25.94 3.77
C LYS A 771 29.55 -24.77 2.99
N THR A 772 30.63 -24.24 3.54
CA THR A 772 31.43 -23.18 2.91
C THR A 772 31.98 -23.63 1.55
N ASP A 773 32.08 -22.69 0.61
CA ASP A 773 32.62 -22.89 -0.75
C ASP A 773 31.94 -24.02 -1.57
N ALA A 774 30.74 -24.48 -1.19
CA ALA A 774 30.09 -25.63 -1.83
C ALA A 774 29.87 -25.46 -3.34
N PHE A 775 29.60 -24.24 -3.78
CA PHE A 775 29.28 -23.87 -5.17
C PHE A 775 30.40 -23.08 -5.88
N LYS A 776 31.51 -22.78 -5.21
CA LYS A 776 32.61 -21.95 -5.73
C LYS A 776 33.10 -22.40 -7.10
N GLY A 777 32.99 -21.52 -8.10
CA GLY A 777 33.46 -21.76 -9.46
C GLY A 777 32.61 -22.75 -10.28
N LYS A 778 31.41 -23.10 -9.80
CA LYS A 778 30.49 -24.05 -10.46
C LYS A 778 29.15 -23.43 -10.83
N THR A 779 29.06 -22.12 -10.71
CA THR A 779 27.84 -21.32 -10.86
C THR A 779 28.11 -20.10 -11.74
N GLU A 780 27.04 -19.53 -12.28
CA GLU A 780 27.03 -18.26 -12.99
C GLU A 780 25.90 -17.37 -12.46
N LYS A 781 26.12 -16.05 -12.38
CA LYS A 781 25.06 -15.08 -12.07
C LYS A 781 24.01 -15.08 -13.18
N VAL A 782 22.73 -14.96 -12.81
CA VAL A 782 21.61 -14.99 -13.75
C VAL A 782 20.60 -13.89 -13.47
N ASP A 783 20.11 -13.25 -14.54
CA ASP A 783 18.91 -12.41 -14.50
C ASP A 783 17.70 -13.29 -14.75
N LEU A 784 16.79 -13.36 -13.79
CA LEU A 784 15.61 -14.19 -13.91
C LEU A 784 14.54 -13.54 -14.75
N VAL A 785 14.15 -14.27 -15.80
CA VAL A 785 13.02 -13.94 -16.65
C VAL A 785 11.96 -15.01 -16.45
N LYS A 786 10.76 -14.58 -16.03
CA LYS A 786 9.59 -15.45 -16.04
C LYS A 786 9.27 -15.83 -17.48
N GLN A 787 9.37 -17.12 -17.78
CA GLN A 787 9.08 -17.66 -19.11
C GLN A 787 8.45 -19.04 -19.02
N VAL A 788 7.67 -19.38 -20.03
CA VAL A 788 7.12 -20.72 -20.19
C VAL A 788 8.11 -21.60 -20.96
N VAL A 789 8.58 -22.66 -20.31
CA VAL A 789 9.51 -23.64 -20.88
C VAL A 789 8.76 -24.93 -21.19
N LEU A 790 8.61 -25.25 -22.48
CA LEU A 790 7.94 -26.45 -22.96
C LEU A 790 8.95 -27.46 -23.52
N PRO A 791 9.34 -28.51 -22.77
CA PRO A 791 10.22 -29.56 -23.31
C PRO A 791 9.49 -30.47 -24.33
N GLY A 792 10.25 -31.01 -25.28
CA GLY A 792 9.76 -31.90 -26.34
C GLY A 792 9.10 -31.17 -27.53
N ASN A 793 8.56 -31.94 -28.49
CA ASN A 793 8.05 -31.43 -29.78
C ASN A 793 6.60 -31.89 -30.13
N GLY A 794 5.87 -32.54 -29.22
CA GLY A 794 4.53 -33.06 -29.49
C GLY A 794 3.48 -31.97 -29.80
N GLU A 795 2.32 -32.33 -30.36
CA GLU A 795 1.23 -31.35 -30.57
C GLU A 795 0.58 -30.94 -29.23
N PHE A 796 0.53 -31.86 -28.27
CA PHE A 796 0.01 -31.65 -26.92
C PHE A 796 1.13 -31.62 -25.88
N VAL A 797 0.89 -30.91 -24.79
CA VAL A 797 1.78 -30.80 -23.63
C VAL A 797 1.03 -31.10 -22.34
N ILE A 798 1.74 -31.63 -21.34
CA ILE A 798 1.20 -31.90 -20.01
C ILE A 798 1.94 -31.05 -18.99
N TYR A 799 1.26 -30.10 -18.35
CA TYR A 799 1.86 -29.29 -17.29
C TYR A 799 1.30 -29.67 -15.93
N LYS A 800 2.17 -29.61 -14.93
CA LYS A 800 1.81 -29.95 -13.56
C LYS A 800 0.86 -28.91 -12.99
N ASN A 801 -0.27 -29.34 -12.43
CA ASN A 801 -1.21 -28.43 -11.78
C ASN A 801 -0.82 -28.20 -10.30
N ALA A 802 0.32 -27.55 -10.09
CA ALA A 802 0.98 -27.44 -8.77
C ALA A 802 1.27 -25.99 -8.32
N GLY A 803 0.68 -24.99 -8.97
CA GLY A 803 0.90 -23.58 -8.63
C GLY A 803 -0.02 -22.63 -9.38
N HIS A 804 0.02 -21.34 -9.01
CA HIS A 804 -0.91 -20.32 -9.53
C HIS A 804 -0.81 -20.17 -11.05
N ASP A 805 0.40 -20.20 -11.62
CA ASP A 805 0.60 -20.05 -13.06
C ASP A 805 -0.02 -21.19 -13.89
N ALA A 806 -0.06 -22.41 -13.37
CA ALA A 806 -0.77 -23.51 -14.03
C ALA A 806 -2.29 -23.28 -14.06
N VAL A 807 -2.85 -22.77 -12.96
CA VAL A 807 -4.28 -22.43 -12.87
C VAL A 807 -4.62 -21.26 -13.77
N ARG A 808 -3.84 -20.18 -13.70
CA ARG A 808 -3.97 -18.99 -14.54
C ARG A 808 -3.92 -19.35 -16.03
N LEU A 809 -2.91 -20.09 -16.47
CA LEU A 809 -2.81 -20.55 -17.86
C LEU A 809 -4.04 -21.37 -18.29
N THR A 810 -4.50 -22.28 -17.42
CA THR A 810 -5.71 -23.08 -17.70
C THR A 810 -6.93 -22.17 -17.88
N ASN A 811 -7.07 -21.16 -17.04
CA ASN A 811 -8.16 -20.19 -17.13
C ASN A 811 -8.05 -19.34 -18.40
N ARG A 812 -6.86 -18.85 -18.79
CA ARG A 812 -6.64 -18.15 -20.08
C ARG A 812 -7.10 -19.00 -21.26
N LEU A 813 -6.68 -20.26 -21.30
CA LEU A 813 -7.09 -21.21 -22.34
C LEU A 813 -8.61 -21.33 -22.42
N LEU A 814 -9.27 -21.58 -21.28
CA LEU A 814 -10.72 -21.75 -21.23
C LEU A 814 -11.49 -20.45 -21.56
N ASN A 815 -10.97 -19.30 -21.14
CA ASN A 815 -11.56 -17.99 -21.42
C ASN A 815 -11.48 -17.64 -22.91
N ALA A 816 -10.37 -18.01 -23.57
CA ALA A 816 -10.18 -17.90 -25.01
C ALA A 816 -10.91 -19.00 -25.82
N GLY A 817 -11.71 -19.86 -25.15
CA GLY A 817 -12.44 -20.96 -25.80
C GLY A 817 -11.55 -22.08 -26.33
N LYS A 818 -10.29 -22.15 -25.89
CA LYS A 818 -9.34 -23.22 -26.21
C LYS A 818 -9.60 -24.46 -25.34
N ASP A 819 -9.10 -25.60 -25.80
CA ASP A 819 -9.30 -26.87 -25.10
C ASP A 819 -8.19 -27.14 -24.08
N ALA A 820 -8.60 -27.51 -22.87
CA ALA A 820 -7.74 -28.09 -21.84
C ALA A 820 -8.40 -29.35 -21.26
N TRP A 821 -7.59 -30.31 -20.80
CA TRP A 821 -8.06 -31.55 -20.18
C TRP A 821 -7.32 -31.82 -18.88
N MET A 822 -8.01 -32.35 -17.87
CA MET A 822 -7.38 -32.79 -16.62
C MET A 822 -7.15 -34.29 -16.64
N VAL A 823 -5.96 -34.74 -16.26
CA VAL A 823 -5.60 -36.15 -16.14
C VAL A 823 -6.42 -36.80 -15.03
N THR A 824 -7.22 -37.81 -15.37
CA THR A 824 -8.12 -38.51 -14.44
C THR A 824 -7.82 -39.99 -14.31
N ASN A 825 -6.88 -40.51 -15.10
CA ASN A 825 -6.36 -41.86 -15.03
C ASN A 825 -4.87 -41.88 -15.39
N TYR A 826 -4.24 -43.06 -15.27
CA TYR A 826 -2.81 -43.22 -15.53
C TYR A 826 -2.38 -42.77 -16.93
N ILE A 827 -1.47 -41.80 -16.98
CA ILE A 827 -0.68 -41.44 -18.15
C ILE A 827 0.80 -41.54 -17.71
N PRO A 828 1.66 -42.30 -18.41
CA PRO A 828 3.06 -42.45 -18.02
C PRO A 828 3.77 -41.09 -17.89
N GLY A 829 4.28 -40.79 -16.70
CA GLY A 829 5.00 -39.53 -16.41
C GLY A 829 4.12 -38.34 -16.03
N ALA A 830 2.79 -38.50 -15.96
CA ALA A 830 1.88 -37.48 -15.44
C ALA A 830 1.21 -37.94 -14.15
N ALA A 831 0.87 -36.98 -13.28
CA ALA A 831 0.09 -37.21 -12.07
C ALA A 831 -1.41 -37.02 -12.33
N LEU A 832 -2.24 -37.62 -11.47
CA LEU A 832 -3.68 -37.33 -11.47
C LEU A 832 -3.88 -35.84 -11.15
N GLY A 833 -4.69 -35.16 -11.96
CA GLY A 833 -4.97 -33.74 -11.83
C GLY A 833 -4.12 -32.81 -12.69
N ASP A 834 -3.09 -33.33 -13.37
CA ASP A 834 -2.28 -32.55 -14.31
C ASP A 834 -3.10 -32.09 -15.50
N ILE A 835 -2.65 -31.03 -16.19
CA ILE A 835 -3.40 -30.45 -17.30
C ILE A 835 -2.71 -30.77 -18.62
N VAL A 836 -3.51 -31.22 -19.58
CA VAL A 836 -3.14 -31.42 -20.98
C VAL A 836 -3.72 -30.28 -21.80
N ALA A 837 -2.93 -29.70 -22.70
CA ALA A 837 -3.39 -28.67 -23.64
C ALA A 837 -2.57 -28.72 -24.94
N LYS A 838 -3.06 -28.08 -26.01
CA LYS A 838 -2.29 -27.95 -27.26
C LYS A 838 -1.10 -27.01 -27.04
N ARG A 839 0.07 -27.41 -27.54
CA ARG A 839 1.32 -26.64 -27.44
C ARG A 839 1.16 -25.22 -27.99
N ALA A 840 0.54 -25.09 -29.17
CA ALA A 840 0.34 -23.79 -29.81
C ALA A 840 -0.55 -22.87 -28.97
N ASP A 841 -1.64 -23.40 -28.41
CA ASP A 841 -2.54 -22.62 -27.55
C ASP A 841 -1.87 -22.23 -26.23
N VAL A 842 -1.04 -23.12 -25.65
CA VAL A 842 -0.23 -22.80 -24.46
C VAL A 842 0.75 -21.67 -24.75
N LEU A 843 1.48 -21.71 -25.87
CA LEU A 843 2.41 -20.65 -26.25
C LEU A 843 1.71 -19.32 -26.53
N GLU A 844 0.53 -19.37 -27.16
CA GLU A 844 -0.31 -18.20 -27.41
C GLU A 844 -0.77 -17.55 -26.09
N MET A 845 -1.31 -18.33 -25.15
CA MET A 845 -1.82 -17.84 -23.87
C MET A 845 -0.72 -17.51 -22.85
N ALA A 846 0.47 -18.07 -23.03
CA ALA A 846 1.68 -17.68 -22.31
C ALA A 846 2.30 -16.35 -22.79
N GLY A 847 1.71 -15.73 -23.81
CA GLY A 847 2.11 -14.43 -24.34
C GLY A 847 2.08 -13.30 -23.29
N PRO A 848 2.49 -12.08 -23.68
CA PRO A 848 2.83 -10.99 -22.76
C PRO A 848 1.64 -10.38 -22.00
N GLU A 849 0.45 -10.97 -22.04
CA GLU A 849 -0.68 -10.51 -21.22
C GLU A 849 -0.32 -10.58 -19.73
N ILE A 850 -0.19 -9.41 -19.13
CA ILE A 850 0.26 -9.23 -17.75
C ILE A 850 -0.97 -9.22 -16.85
N ASN A 851 -1.10 -10.23 -15.99
CA ASN A 851 -2.03 -10.14 -14.88
C ASN A 851 -1.51 -9.03 -13.93
N PRO A 852 -2.36 -8.06 -13.54
CA PRO A 852 -1.90 -6.93 -12.73
C PRO A 852 -1.37 -7.35 -11.36
N ILE A 853 -1.73 -8.53 -10.85
CA ILE A 853 -1.31 -9.08 -9.55
C ILE A 853 -0.01 -9.89 -9.71
N TRP A 854 0.03 -10.93 -10.56
CA TRP A 854 1.20 -11.84 -10.62
C TRP A 854 2.22 -11.56 -11.72
N GLY A 855 1.89 -10.66 -12.64
CA GLY A 855 2.74 -10.38 -13.80
C GLY A 855 2.74 -11.52 -14.84
N PRO A 856 3.83 -11.70 -15.62
CA PRO A 856 3.94 -12.77 -16.61
C PRO A 856 4.00 -14.17 -15.98
N LEU A 857 3.67 -15.21 -16.78
CA LEU A 857 3.69 -16.62 -16.37
C LEU A 857 5.12 -17.20 -16.41
N ALA A 858 5.47 -18.00 -15.40
CA ALA A 858 6.67 -18.84 -15.34
C ALA A 858 6.24 -20.31 -15.19
N LEU A 859 6.18 -21.06 -16.29
CA LEU A 859 5.72 -22.46 -16.25
C LEU A 859 6.80 -23.40 -16.78
N SER A 860 7.12 -24.44 -16.00
CA SER A 860 7.90 -25.59 -16.48
C SER A 860 6.95 -26.76 -16.70
N VAL A 861 6.97 -27.33 -17.91
CA VAL A 861 6.00 -28.32 -18.37
C VAL A 861 6.66 -29.68 -18.51
N PHE A 862 5.93 -30.76 -18.27
CA PHE A 862 6.45 -32.10 -18.53
C PHE A 862 6.26 -32.46 -20.01
N GLY A 863 7.39 -32.82 -20.62
CA GLY A 863 7.44 -33.29 -22.00
C GLY A 863 7.12 -34.77 -22.03
N ILE A 864 5.83 -35.12 -22.04
CA ILE A 864 5.40 -36.36 -22.67
C ILE A 864 5.00 -35.99 -24.08
N ASP A 865 5.47 -36.77 -25.04
CA ASP A 865 4.95 -36.81 -26.39
C ASP A 865 3.47 -37.23 -26.28
N GLY A 866 2.56 -36.25 -26.13
CA GLY A 866 1.11 -36.48 -26.06
C GLY A 866 0.52 -37.09 -27.33
N GLY A 867 1.39 -37.50 -28.26
CA GLY A 867 1.07 -37.78 -29.64
C GLY A 867 0.61 -36.52 -30.38
N ASN A 868 0.17 -36.74 -31.61
CA ASN A 868 -0.46 -35.72 -32.46
C ASN A 868 -1.99 -35.78 -32.35
N THR A 869 -2.53 -36.23 -31.21
CA THR A 869 -3.97 -36.44 -31.03
C THR A 869 -4.41 -36.04 -29.62
N PRO A 870 -5.62 -35.44 -29.46
CA PRO A 870 -6.17 -35.14 -28.14
C PRO A 870 -6.23 -36.36 -27.23
N PRO A 871 -6.10 -36.19 -25.90
CA PRO A 871 -6.20 -37.31 -24.97
C PRO A 871 -7.60 -37.94 -25.00
N ASP A 872 -7.67 -39.27 -24.90
CA ASP A 872 -8.94 -39.99 -24.79
C ASP A 872 -9.60 -39.71 -23.42
N SER A 873 -10.94 -39.65 -23.45
CA SER A 873 -11.83 -39.55 -22.30
C SER A 873 -11.64 -40.63 -21.22
N SER A 874 -10.95 -41.73 -21.53
CA SER A 874 -10.60 -42.79 -20.58
C SER A 874 -9.41 -42.44 -19.67
N VAL A 875 -8.60 -41.45 -20.06
CA VAL A 875 -7.39 -41.03 -19.34
C VAL A 875 -7.38 -39.56 -18.93
N ALA A 876 -8.10 -38.69 -19.65
CA ALA A 876 -8.25 -37.29 -19.28
C ALA A 876 -9.67 -36.78 -19.53
N THR A 877 -10.13 -35.89 -18.66
CA THR A 877 -11.45 -35.25 -18.75
C THR A 877 -11.32 -33.86 -19.33
N LYS A 878 -12.05 -33.56 -20.40
CA LYS A 878 -12.09 -32.22 -20.99
C LYS A 878 -12.67 -31.21 -19.99
N LEU A 879 -11.95 -30.12 -19.77
CA LEU A 879 -12.35 -29.01 -18.93
C LEU A 879 -13.32 -28.09 -19.67
N VAL A 880 -14.12 -27.37 -18.89
CA VAL A 880 -15.06 -26.37 -19.38
C VAL A 880 -14.82 -25.08 -18.60
N LYS A 881 -15.07 -23.94 -19.25
CA LYS A 881 -14.97 -22.63 -18.61
C LYS A 881 -15.86 -22.59 -17.35
N PRO A 882 -15.31 -22.23 -16.19
CA PRO A 882 -16.08 -22.11 -14.95
C PRO A 882 -17.11 -20.99 -15.05
N VAL A 883 -18.27 -21.20 -14.45
CA VAL A 883 -19.27 -20.15 -14.17
C VAL A 883 -19.35 -20.03 -12.65
N ILE A 884 -18.80 -18.97 -12.10
CA ILE A 884 -18.77 -18.77 -10.65
C ILE A 884 -20.04 -18.02 -10.21
N ALA A 885 -20.61 -18.39 -9.08
CA ALA A 885 -21.63 -17.60 -8.40
C ALA A 885 -21.24 -17.44 -6.93
N THR A 886 -21.42 -16.23 -6.39
CA THR A 886 -21.07 -15.92 -5.00
C THR A 886 -22.32 -15.57 -4.20
N ALA A 887 -22.40 -16.07 -2.96
CA ALA A 887 -23.59 -15.88 -2.12
C ALA A 887 -23.75 -14.45 -1.58
N ARG A 888 -22.71 -13.61 -1.69
CA ARG A 888 -22.69 -12.18 -1.37
C ARG A 888 -21.56 -11.51 -2.18
N PRO A 889 -21.83 -10.47 -3.00
CA PRO A 889 -20.76 -9.70 -3.66
C PRO A 889 -19.87 -8.91 -2.68
N SER A 890 -20.23 -8.84 -1.39
CA SER A 890 -19.65 -7.93 -0.40
C SER A 890 -18.31 -8.37 0.20
N GLY A 891 -17.61 -9.34 -0.41
CA GLY A 891 -16.32 -9.83 0.08
C GLY A 891 -15.20 -9.56 -0.91
N ASN A 892 -14.65 -8.35 -0.87
CA ASN A 892 -13.49 -7.90 -1.67
C ASN A 892 -12.33 -8.94 -1.71
N VAL A 893 -12.14 -9.70 -0.63
CA VAL A 893 -11.14 -10.78 -0.49
C VAL A 893 -11.36 -11.96 -1.45
N LEU A 894 -12.60 -12.44 -1.59
CA LEU A 894 -12.90 -13.55 -2.50
C LEU A 894 -12.67 -13.12 -3.94
N ARG A 895 -13.16 -11.93 -4.31
CA ARG A 895 -12.98 -11.37 -5.65
C ARG A 895 -11.50 -11.27 -6.01
N PHE A 896 -10.67 -10.77 -5.10
CA PHE A 896 -9.21 -10.72 -5.26
C PHE A 896 -8.61 -12.10 -5.59
N ALA A 897 -8.92 -13.14 -4.82
CA ALA A 897 -8.38 -14.48 -5.03
C ALA A 897 -8.75 -15.06 -6.41
N TYR A 898 -9.91 -14.67 -6.95
CA TYR A 898 -10.35 -15.09 -8.28
C TYR A 898 -9.71 -14.29 -9.41
N ASP A 899 -9.60 -12.97 -9.25
CA ASP A 899 -8.93 -12.12 -10.23
C ASP A 899 -7.44 -12.46 -10.32
N SER A 900 -6.81 -12.79 -9.19
CA SER A 900 -5.41 -13.23 -9.11
C SER A 900 -5.18 -14.54 -9.88
N LEU A 901 -6.20 -15.41 -9.96
CA LEU A 901 -6.15 -16.65 -10.72
C LEU A 901 -6.81 -16.55 -12.10
N GLU A 902 -7.18 -15.35 -12.54
CA GLU A 902 -7.74 -15.04 -13.87
C GLU A 902 -9.10 -15.70 -14.17
N PHE A 903 -9.96 -15.79 -13.15
CA PHE A 903 -11.36 -16.09 -13.35
C PHE A 903 -12.10 -14.80 -13.76
N THR A 904 -12.23 -14.55 -15.06
CA THR A 904 -12.67 -13.25 -15.60
C THR A 904 -14.19 -13.06 -15.68
N ASP A 905 -15.00 -14.10 -15.49
CA ASP A 905 -16.44 -14.08 -15.80
C ASP A 905 -17.33 -14.51 -14.61
N ASN A 906 -18.37 -13.71 -14.36
CA ASN A 906 -19.48 -13.94 -13.41
C ASN A 906 -19.15 -13.85 -11.90
N PHE A 907 -19.00 -12.63 -11.38
CA PHE A 907 -19.12 -12.37 -9.93
C PHE A 907 -20.45 -11.72 -9.50
N GLY A 908 -21.38 -11.55 -10.45
CA GLY A 908 -22.61 -10.76 -10.23
C GLY A 908 -23.88 -11.55 -9.93
N GLY A 909 -23.84 -12.89 -9.97
CA GLY A 909 -25.03 -13.73 -9.82
C GLY A 909 -25.11 -14.46 -8.48
N THR A 910 -26.28 -14.44 -7.85
CA THR A 910 -26.63 -15.41 -6.79
C THR A 910 -26.93 -16.81 -7.34
N SER A 911 -26.79 -17.00 -8.66
CA SER A 911 -26.98 -18.27 -9.34
C SER A 911 -25.96 -18.52 -10.45
N ALA A 912 -25.43 -19.75 -10.50
CA ALA A 912 -24.64 -20.30 -11.59
C ALA A 912 -25.40 -21.53 -12.13
N SER A 913 -25.53 -21.66 -13.45
CA SER A 913 -26.18 -22.82 -14.08
C SER A 913 -25.38 -23.33 -15.28
N GLY A 914 -25.51 -24.63 -15.57
CA GLY A 914 -24.81 -25.28 -16.66
C GLY A 914 -23.63 -26.18 -16.24
N PRO A 915 -22.98 -26.86 -17.20
CA PRO A 915 -21.98 -27.92 -16.96
C PRO A 915 -20.65 -27.46 -16.36
N GLY A 916 -20.47 -26.16 -16.10
CA GLY A 916 -19.31 -25.56 -15.43
C GLY A 916 -19.69 -24.68 -14.23
N ALA A 917 -20.94 -24.74 -13.78
CA ALA A 917 -21.43 -23.93 -12.67
C ALA A 917 -20.79 -24.36 -11.35
N VAL A 918 -20.12 -23.41 -10.68
CA VAL A 918 -19.61 -23.58 -9.33
C VAL A 918 -20.08 -22.45 -8.44
N TYR A 919 -20.58 -22.83 -7.27
CA TYR A 919 -20.99 -21.89 -6.24
C TYR A 919 -19.92 -21.78 -5.18
N VAL A 920 -19.57 -20.54 -4.84
CA VAL A 920 -18.55 -20.22 -3.86
C VAL A 920 -19.17 -19.26 -2.85
N GLY A 921 -19.37 -19.72 -1.62
CA GLY A 921 -19.82 -18.88 -0.53
C GLY A 921 -19.09 -19.22 0.74
N THR A 922 -18.55 -18.22 1.42
CA THR A 922 -18.07 -18.32 2.81
C THR A 922 -19.22 -18.45 3.81
N SER A 923 -20.47 -18.18 3.37
CA SER A 923 -21.69 -18.30 4.16
C SER A 923 -22.89 -18.69 3.28
N ALA A 924 -22.93 -19.92 2.76
CA ALA A 924 -24.00 -20.34 1.85
C ALA A 924 -25.36 -20.49 2.58
N THR A 925 -26.09 -19.39 2.72
CA THR A 925 -27.54 -19.36 3.02
C THR A 925 -28.40 -19.44 1.76
N SER A 926 -27.87 -19.92 0.62
CA SER A 926 -28.66 -20.08 -0.59
C SER A 926 -29.68 -21.20 -0.42
N SER A 927 -30.94 -20.92 -0.72
CA SER A 927 -32.00 -21.93 -0.81
C SER A 927 -31.53 -23.09 -1.71
N SER A 928 -31.80 -24.31 -1.28
CA SER A 928 -31.32 -25.55 -1.88
C SER A 928 -31.66 -25.72 -3.36
N ALA A 929 -32.45 -24.87 -4.02
CA ALA A 929 -32.95 -25.14 -5.37
C ALA A 929 -31.88 -25.15 -6.48
N ASN A 930 -30.76 -24.42 -6.37
CA ASN A 930 -29.89 -24.12 -7.53
C ASN A 930 -28.43 -24.62 -7.45
N LEU A 931 -28.04 -25.43 -6.46
CA LEU A 931 -26.65 -25.89 -6.33
C LEU A 931 -26.29 -27.05 -7.30
N PRO A 932 -25.05 -27.11 -7.83
CA PRO A 932 -24.59 -28.18 -8.72
C PRO A 932 -24.62 -29.57 -8.04
N GLN A 933 -24.61 -30.62 -8.86
CA GLN A 933 -24.70 -32.02 -8.41
C GLN A 933 -23.45 -32.49 -7.66
N PHE A 934 -22.27 -31.98 -8.00
CA PHE A 934 -21.03 -32.23 -7.27
C PHE A 934 -20.67 -30.98 -6.46
N LEU A 935 -20.32 -31.18 -5.19
CA LEU A 935 -19.99 -30.10 -4.27
C LEU A 935 -18.62 -30.34 -3.65
N TYR A 936 -17.84 -29.27 -3.56
CA TYR A 936 -16.59 -29.18 -2.82
C TYR A 936 -16.81 -28.22 -1.67
N ASN A 937 -16.45 -28.64 -0.45
CA ASN A 937 -16.59 -27.81 0.73
C ASN A 937 -15.24 -27.72 1.44
N ILE A 938 -14.76 -26.49 1.62
CA ILE A 938 -13.43 -26.21 2.14
C ILE A 938 -13.56 -25.08 3.15
N ASN A 939 -13.17 -25.35 4.39
CA ASN A 939 -13.08 -24.37 5.46
C ASN A 939 -14.31 -23.44 5.65
N ALA A 940 -15.53 -23.95 5.45
CA ALA A 940 -16.72 -23.10 5.55
C ALA A 940 -17.09 -22.80 7.02
N SER A 941 -17.14 -21.52 7.39
CA SER A 941 -17.41 -21.05 8.75
C SER A 941 -18.84 -21.35 9.26
N ASN A 942 -19.72 -21.88 8.40
CA ASN A 942 -21.12 -22.18 8.73
C ASN A 942 -21.51 -23.62 8.31
N LEU A 943 -22.18 -24.34 9.22
CA LEU A 943 -22.69 -25.71 9.03
C LEU A 943 -23.70 -25.81 7.87
N SER A 944 -24.37 -24.71 7.50
CA SER A 944 -25.35 -24.66 6.39
C SER A 944 -24.76 -25.05 5.03
N SER A 945 -23.49 -24.76 4.76
CA SER A 945 -22.78 -25.19 3.54
C SER A 945 -22.50 -26.69 3.49
N ALA A 946 -22.26 -27.33 4.65
CA ALA A 946 -22.09 -28.78 4.74
C ALA A 946 -23.40 -29.54 4.48
N ASN A 947 -24.54 -28.98 4.91
CA ASN A 947 -25.86 -29.54 4.65
C ASN A 947 -26.25 -29.58 3.16
N ALA A 948 -25.55 -28.81 2.31
CA ALA A 948 -25.75 -28.87 0.86
C ALA A 948 -25.30 -30.22 0.24
N LEU A 949 -24.38 -30.95 0.89
CA LEU A 949 -24.02 -32.34 0.52
C LEU A 949 -25.12 -33.36 0.90
N GLY A 950 -26.15 -32.91 1.61
CA GLY A 950 -27.26 -33.73 2.13
C GLY A 950 -27.27 -33.77 3.65
N ALA A 951 -28.42 -34.16 4.22
CA ALA A 951 -28.57 -34.30 5.67
C ALA A 951 -27.52 -35.29 6.22
N ASN A 952 -26.84 -34.91 7.30
CA ASN A 952 -25.80 -35.70 7.97
C ASN A 952 -24.62 -36.12 7.07
N ALA A 953 -24.32 -35.36 5.99
CA ALA A 953 -23.18 -35.67 5.13
C ALA A 953 -21.82 -35.55 5.85
N VAL A 954 -21.72 -34.58 6.77
CA VAL A 954 -20.62 -34.39 7.73
C VAL A 954 -21.20 -33.75 9.00
N SER A 955 -20.56 -33.95 10.15
CA SER A 955 -20.76 -33.10 11.33
C SER A 955 -19.69 -31.99 11.32
N ALA A 956 -19.96 -30.83 11.92
CA ALA A 956 -18.94 -29.79 12.08
C ALA A 956 -18.91 -29.26 13.51
N LYS A 957 -17.69 -28.97 13.97
CA LYS A 957 -17.43 -28.34 15.26
C LYS A 957 -16.73 -27.01 14.96
N SER A 958 -17.12 -25.93 15.63
CA SER A 958 -16.40 -24.66 15.54
C SER A 958 -14.91 -24.91 15.84
N GLY A 959 -14.07 -24.82 14.82
CA GLY A 959 -12.62 -24.77 14.98
C GLY A 959 -12.17 -23.31 15.11
N LEU A 960 -10.89 -23.12 15.44
CA LEU A 960 -10.17 -21.84 15.59
C LEU A 960 -11.07 -20.60 15.77
N SER A 961 -11.34 -20.21 17.02
CA SER A 961 -11.98 -18.92 17.34
C SER A 961 -10.94 -17.87 17.73
N GLY A 962 -11.06 -16.64 17.22
CA GLY A 962 -10.32 -15.46 17.69
C GLY A 962 -8.99 -15.20 16.96
N GLN A 963 -9.06 -14.75 15.69
CA GLN A 963 -7.90 -14.33 14.88
C GLN A 963 -6.71 -15.32 14.97
N SER A 964 -6.97 -16.61 14.81
CA SER A 964 -5.91 -17.63 14.79
C SER A 964 -5.58 -18.00 13.36
N GLU A 965 -4.30 -17.88 13.01
CA GLU A 965 -3.72 -18.27 11.71
C GLU A 965 -2.66 -19.34 11.91
N MET A 966 -2.72 -20.40 11.11
CA MET A 966 -1.77 -21.49 11.21
C MET A 966 -1.47 -22.11 9.87
N LEU A 967 -0.18 -22.33 9.61
CA LEU A 967 0.28 -23.22 8.57
C LEU A 967 0.75 -24.55 9.17
N GLY A 968 0.25 -25.65 8.62
CA GLY A 968 0.60 -27.01 9.08
C GLY A 968 0.71 -28.02 7.97
N LYS A 969 1.32 -29.18 8.24
CA LYS A 969 1.34 -30.30 7.28
C LYS A 969 -0.04 -30.93 7.12
N ALA A 970 -0.36 -31.38 5.92
CA ALA A 970 -1.63 -32.03 5.64
C ALA A 970 -1.48 -33.34 4.84
N ASP A 971 -2.42 -34.25 5.11
CA ASP A 971 -2.66 -35.46 4.36
C ASP A 971 -3.62 -35.16 3.20
N TRP A 972 -3.11 -35.33 1.99
CA TRP A 972 -3.81 -35.04 0.75
C TRP A 972 -4.34 -36.30 0.09
N CYS A 973 -5.54 -36.21 -0.48
CA CYS A 973 -6.17 -37.37 -1.10
C CYS A 973 -5.54 -37.70 -2.47
N ALA A 974 -4.50 -38.55 -2.46
CA ALA A 974 -3.78 -39.00 -3.66
C ALA A 974 -4.65 -39.70 -4.72
N SER A 975 -5.84 -40.19 -4.36
CA SER A 975 -6.79 -40.82 -5.30
C SER A 975 -7.78 -39.83 -5.92
N SER A 976 -7.74 -38.55 -5.54
CA SER A 976 -8.62 -37.51 -6.07
C SER A 976 -7.89 -36.75 -7.17
N SER A 977 -8.42 -36.69 -8.39
CA SER A 977 -7.82 -35.84 -9.45
C SER A 977 -7.79 -34.35 -9.08
N VAL A 978 -8.45 -33.94 -8.00
CA VAL A 978 -8.45 -32.57 -7.51
C VAL A 978 -7.41 -32.34 -6.41
N ALA A 979 -7.07 -33.37 -5.63
CA ALA A 979 -6.14 -33.27 -4.50
C ALA A 979 -4.81 -34.03 -4.71
N ALA A 980 -4.72 -34.88 -5.74
CA ALA A 980 -3.56 -35.75 -5.98
C ALA A 980 -2.31 -35.00 -6.44
N ASN A 981 -2.49 -33.77 -6.92
CA ASN A 981 -1.37 -32.90 -7.23
C ASN A 981 -0.78 -32.22 -6.02
N PHE A 982 -1.41 -32.30 -4.84
CA PHE A 982 -0.78 -31.92 -3.58
C PHE A 982 -0.01 -33.14 -3.02
N GLY A 983 1.28 -32.99 -2.78
CA GLY A 983 2.20 -34.02 -2.31
C GLY A 983 2.37 -34.06 -0.79
N LEU A 984 3.25 -34.96 -0.33
CA LEU A 984 3.62 -35.16 1.09
C LEU A 984 4.17 -33.90 1.79
N PHE A 985 4.64 -32.92 1.03
CA PHE A 985 5.27 -31.71 1.54
C PHE A 985 4.35 -30.49 1.49
N ASP A 986 3.16 -30.62 0.90
CA ASP A 986 2.21 -29.51 0.81
C ASP A 986 1.51 -29.27 2.13
N LYS A 987 1.39 -27.98 2.45
CA LYS A 987 0.92 -27.48 3.74
C LYS A 987 -0.49 -26.94 3.59
N LEU A 988 -1.21 -26.93 4.71
CA LEU A 988 -2.58 -26.45 4.80
C LEU A 988 -2.65 -25.15 5.60
N PHE A 989 -3.19 -24.15 4.90
CA PHE A 989 -3.70 -22.89 5.41
C PHE A 989 -4.89 -23.04 6.38
N ALA A 990 -4.85 -22.62 7.65
CA ALA A 990 -6.08 -22.45 8.45
C ALA A 990 -6.21 -21.06 9.09
N PHE A 991 -7.29 -20.35 8.74
CA PHE A 991 -7.74 -19.10 9.39
C PHE A 991 -9.21 -19.23 9.81
N ASN A 992 -9.52 -18.89 11.06
CA ASN A 992 -10.88 -18.93 11.65
C ASN A 992 -11.70 -20.16 11.20
N ALA A 993 -11.03 -21.32 11.25
CA ALA A 993 -11.39 -22.46 10.43
C ALA A 993 -12.39 -23.40 11.09
N THR A 994 -13.36 -23.93 10.32
CA THR A 994 -14.29 -24.96 10.81
C THR A 994 -13.79 -26.35 10.41
N LYS A 995 -13.76 -27.30 11.36
CA LYS A 995 -13.37 -28.68 11.08
C LYS A 995 -14.58 -29.57 10.80
N TYR A 996 -14.46 -30.43 9.79
CA TYR A 996 -15.41 -31.48 9.50
C TYR A 996 -15.09 -32.74 10.29
N GLN A 997 -16.14 -33.48 10.64
CA GLN A 997 -16.08 -34.75 11.36
C GLN A 997 -17.10 -35.72 10.75
N ASP A 998 -16.88 -37.01 11.00
CA ASP A 998 -17.81 -38.10 10.66
C ASP A 998 -18.37 -38.04 9.22
N PRO A 999 -17.53 -37.95 8.17
CA PRO A 999 -18.02 -37.91 6.80
C PRO A 999 -18.79 -39.19 6.47
N ARG A 1000 -19.93 -39.04 5.80
CA ARG A 1000 -20.70 -40.17 5.24
C ARG A 1000 -19.82 -40.96 4.26
N SER A 1001 -20.09 -42.25 4.08
CA SER A 1001 -19.21 -43.16 3.32
C SER A 1001 -19.03 -42.82 1.83
N ASP A 1002 -19.92 -42.03 1.25
CA ASP A 1002 -19.86 -41.50 -0.12
C ASP A 1002 -19.25 -40.09 -0.22
N VAL A 1003 -18.94 -39.46 0.92
CA VAL A 1003 -18.20 -38.20 0.99
C VAL A 1003 -16.70 -38.52 1.06
N LYS A 1004 -15.95 -37.95 0.12
CA LYS A 1004 -14.51 -38.13 0.02
C LYS A 1004 -13.79 -37.01 0.76
N VAL A 1005 -12.92 -37.38 1.70
CA VAL A 1005 -11.97 -36.46 2.35
C VAL A 1005 -10.89 -36.07 1.35
N LEU A 1006 -10.70 -34.77 1.14
CA LEU A 1006 -9.73 -34.23 0.20
C LEU A 1006 -8.43 -33.80 0.88
N ALA A 1007 -8.54 -33.19 2.06
CA ALA A 1007 -7.41 -32.76 2.87
C ALA A 1007 -7.76 -32.80 4.37
N ALA A 1008 -6.81 -33.23 5.18
CA ALA A 1008 -6.84 -33.16 6.64
C ALA A 1008 -5.46 -32.79 7.17
N PHE A 1009 -5.36 -32.12 8.32
CA PHE A 1009 -4.07 -31.98 9.01
C PHE A 1009 -3.55 -33.35 9.46
N THR A 1010 -2.22 -33.52 9.52
CA THR A 1010 -1.61 -34.76 10.04
C THR A 1010 -1.93 -34.98 11.53
N ASP A 1011 -1.80 -36.21 12.01
CA ASP A 1011 -1.96 -36.54 13.45
C ASP A 1011 -0.66 -36.36 14.27
N GLU A 1012 0.44 -35.98 13.61
CA GLU A 1012 1.78 -35.87 14.20
C GLU A 1012 1.98 -34.56 15.01
N ASP A 1013 3.09 -34.44 15.75
CA ASP A 1013 3.45 -33.24 16.54
C ASP A 1013 4.03 -32.10 15.67
N ASP A 1014 4.02 -32.22 14.34
CA ASP A 1014 4.65 -31.31 13.37
C ASP A 1014 3.66 -30.48 12.53
N ILE A 1015 2.42 -30.37 13.02
CA ILE A 1015 1.31 -29.63 12.38
C ILE A 1015 1.41 -28.10 12.48
N TYR A 1016 2.42 -27.56 13.16
CA TYR A 1016 2.60 -26.11 13.30
C TYR A 1016 3.96 -25.72 12.76
N LEU A 1017 3.96 -24.93 11.69
CA LEU A 1017 5.16 -24.45 11.01
C LEU A 1017 5.38 -22.95 11.19
N SER A 1018 4.29 -22.16 11.15
CA SER A 1018 4.33 -20.69 11.29
C SER A 1018 2.91 -20.13 11.51
N GLY A 1019 2.80 -18.88 11.99
CA GLY A 1019 1.55 -18.14 12.22
C GLY A 1019 1.16 -17.97 13.70
N ARG A 1020 0.10 -17.24 14.02
CA ARG A 1020 -0.34 -17.05 15.42
C ARG A 1020 -1.16 -18.24 15.91
N LYS A 1021 -0.57 -19.09 16.76
CA LYS A 1021 -1.30 -20.18 17.42
C LYS A 1021 -2.05 -19.66 18.64
N GLY A 1022 -3.36 -19.45 18.53
CA GLY A 1022 -4.19 -19.28 19.71
C GLY A 1022 -3.84 -20.38 20.73
N ALA A 1023 -3.44 -20.00 21.95
CA ALA A 1023 -2.66 -20.82 22.89
C ALA A 1023 -3.24 -22.23 23.22
N ASN A 1024 -4.47 -22.54 22.79
CA ASN A 1024 -5.19 -23.79 23.05
C ASN A 1024 -5.55 -24.62 21.80
N ASN A 1025 -5.11 -24.27 20.59
CA ASN A 1025 -5.78 -24.73 19.36
C ASN A 1025 -5.05 -25.78 18.49
N ALA A 1026 -3.72 -25.88 18.51
CA ALA A 1026 -2.99 -26.80 17.62
C ALA A 1026 -3.37 -28.28 17.86
N SER A 1027 -3.43 -28.72 19.11
CA SER A 1027 -3.88 -30.08 19.45
C SER A 1027 -5.32 -30.38 19.01
N GLN A 1028 -6.16 -29.35 18.80
CA GLN A 1028 -7.53 -29.51 18.33
C GLN A 1028 -7.63 -29.69 16.81
N LEU A 1029 -6.55 -29.41 16.08
CA LEU A 1029 -6.47 -29.50 14.62
C LEU A 1029 -5.77 -30.76 14.13
N LYS A 1030 -5.11 -31.54 15.00
CA LYS A 1030 -4.59 -32.86 14.63
C LYS A 1030 -5.68 -33.74 14.03
N GLY A 1031 -5.42 -34.28 12.84
CA GLY A 1031 -6.39 -35.11 12.10
C GLY A 1031 -7.65 -34.36 11.66
N ALA A 1032 -7.72 -33.03 11.80
CA ALA A 1032 -8.91 -32.28 11.47
C ALA A 1032 -9.11 -32.28 9.96
N ILE A 1033 -10.31 -32.69 9.53
CA ILE A 1033 -10.71 -32.69 8.14
C ILE A 1033 -11.08 -31.27 7.75
N MET A 1034 -10.41 -30.74 6.73
CA MET A 1034 -10.52 -29.35 6.31
C MET A 1034 -11.17 -29.18 4.93
N ALA A 1035 -11.14 -30.23 4.12
CA ALA A 1035 -11.74 -30.25 2.80
C ALA A 1035 -12.42 -31.59 2.51
N VAL A 1036 -13.65 -31.53 1.98
CA VAL A 1036 -14.43 -32.70 1.56
C VAL A 1036 -15.08 -32.47 0.20
N SER A 1037 -15.37 -33.56 -0.52
CA SER A 1037 -16.17 -33.55 -1.75
C SER A 1037 -17.24 -34.63 -1.73
N GLY A 1038 -18.37 -34.39 -2.38
CA GLY A 1038 -19.43 -35.37 -2.50
C GLY A 1038 -20.51 -34.98 -3.49
N ILE A 1039 -21.46 -35.89 -3.68
CA ILE A 1039 -22.64 -35.66 -4.53
C ILE A 1039 -23.76 -35.09 -3.67
N ARG A 1040 -24.36 -34.01 -4.13
CA ARG A 1040 -25.54 -33.40 -3.52
C ARG A 1040 -26.71 -34.39 -3.52
N ALA A 1041 -27.33 -34.60 -2.35
CA ALA A 1041 -28.60 -35.33 -2.28
C ALA A 1041 -29.72 -34.49 -2.94
N GLU A 1042 -30.44 -35.07 -3.89
CA GLU A 1042 -31.69 -34.45 -4.38
C GLU A 1042 -32.64 -34.30 -3.20
N SER A 1043 -33.22 -33.10 -3.04
CA SER A 1043 -34.18 -32.86 -1.97
C SER A 1043 -35.47 -33.63 -2.29
N GLY A 1044 -35.56 -34.86 -1.81
CA GLY A 1044 -36.77 -35.68 -1.79
C GLY A 1044 -36.85 -36.78 -2.84
N THR A 1045 -36.27 -37.95 -2.54
CA THR A 1045 -36.96 -39.24 -2.59
C THR A 1045 -36.54 -40.09 -1.41
#